data_AF-A0AAJ8MUK0-F1
#
_entry.id   AF-A0AAJ8MUK0-F1
#
_cell.length_a   1.000
_cell.length_b   1.000
_cell.length_c   1.000
_cell.angle_alpha   90.00
_cell.angle_beta   90.00
_cell.angle_gamma   90.00
#
_symmetry.space_group_name_H-M   'P 1'
#
loop_
_entity.id
_entity.type
_entity.pdbx_description
1 polymer ?
#
loop_
_entity_poly.entity_id
_entity_poly.type
_entity_poly.pdbx_seq_one_letter_code
_entity_poly.pdbx_strand_id
1 'polypeptide(L)'
;MHTNRQVRPSDRASCQTDDSMSNLLLDAEAIIRFPTLLEAITLLIAYVGYQIVRIFIYKPYTSPLKDLDGPPKGMGPVGHTDIIMDMNDTTVGQWMETYGPAFLVRGPFGVHHRLFTHDQRAMSHIFNHSNTYTKSDQLRNLLKRHMKEGLFVSEGDRHRVQRKVVQKLFGTMGLRGMEEVVQEKANKLRSILIDLTTNPIFTTPYCPVDPKLPSTQRQIDVFSVFARCMFDIIGIIAIDLDIRSIDEWEAEGGVMFDKFADIYVPAQGFENLRMIISLFFPWIEKVWPSKNTRRIQAAMKSLDDLARPVMEQRQREIEEGKRGSATDSRDLLTMMLRHNMTENLTEDQKLRDYEIEGQLSTFLFAGSETTASTMAFGLHRLSQLPAIQDRLRSEILGYGDNLPYEQIDDLPYLDAVVKEILRLDTSIPSNVRQPQQDDTIPLAQPIQLKSGNIVSEIKIRKGQMVHLPIEQLHQSVLVWGPNAAEFDPSRFLATSKNPTATSTSLSASSALSPIPSSTSEIPGPSGVHADDSSPSSLASVHLSPGVGSNFMTFGDGPRRCVGYKLTTMEIKIMLFTLLREFEVSPVEDLTIARWNMLSTRPFVVNTLYTKGSSLPLVFKPYKGDLPVEGEMGERER
;
A
#
# COMPACT_ATOMS: atom_id res chain seq x y z
N MET A 1 64.82 97.02 -25.08
CA MET A 1 65.59 97.00 -23.81
C MET A 1 64.81 96.17 -22.78
N HIS A 2 65.45 95.69 -21.70
CA HIS A 2 64.92 95.74 -20.32
C HIS A 2 64.86 94.43 -19.50
N THR A 3 65.67 94.45 -18.44
CA THR A 3 65.43 94.00 -17.05
C THR A 3 64.28 93.01 -16.80
N ASN A 4 64.64 91.75 -16.48
CA ASN A 4 63.78 90.56 -16.40
C ASN A 4 64.14 89.75 -15.12
N ARG A 5 63.18 89.47 -14.23
CA ARG A 5 63.42 88.88 -12.88
C ARG A 5 62.66 87.55 -12.71
N GLN A 6 63.38 86.49 -12.34
CA GLN A 6 62.90 85.11 -12.18
C GLN A 6 62.06 84.90 -10.90
N VAL A 7 60.93 84.20 -11.03
CA VAL A 7 60.15 83.58 -9.93
C VAL A 7 59.77 82.17 -10.39
N ARG A 8 60.07 81.14 -9.58
CA ARG A 8 59.82 79.71 -9.89
C ARG A 8 58.41 79.29 -9.49
N PRO A 9 57.76 78.35 -10.19
CA PRO A 9 56.41 77.89 -9.88
C PRO A 9 56.41 76.79 -8.80
N SER A 10 55.69 77.03 -7.71
CA SER A 10 55.18 76.01 -6.78
C SER A 10 53.70 75.81 -7.10
N ASP A 11 53.31 74.60 -7.50
CA ASP A 11 52.01 73.96 -7.23
C ASP A 11 51.89 72.72 -8.13
N ARG A 12 52.30 71.58 -7.58
CA ARG A 12 51.86 70.25 -8.03
C ARG A 12 51.44 69.47 -6.80
N ALA A 13 50.14 69.48 -6.54
CA ALA A 13 49.46 68.47 -5.76
C ALA A 13 49.62 67.12 -6.49
N SER A 14 50.37 66.19 -5.91
CA SER A 14 50.40 64.79 -6.32
C SER A 14 49.77 63.95 -5.21
N CYS A 15 48.63 63.36 -5.56
CA CYS A 15 47.78 62.47 -4.78
C CYS A 15 48.53 61.53 -3.84
N GLN A 16 48.15 61.58 -2.56
CA GLN A 16 48.12 60.42 -1.68
C GLN A 16 46.97 59.51 -2.13
N THR A 17 47.27 58.51 -2.94
CA THR A 17 46.36 57.39 -3.23
C THR A 17 47.21 56.13 -3.42
N ASP A 18 46.77 55.02 -2.81
CA ASP A 18 47.17 53.61 -3.07
C ASP A 18 48.07 52.82 -2.10
N ASP A 19 48.30 53.26 -0.86
CA ASP A 19 48.91 52.37 0.17
C ASP A 19 47.93 51.82 1.23
N SER A 20 46.66 52.24 1.23
CA SER A 20 45.65 51.71 2.17
C SER A 20 44.76 50.63 1.57
N MET A 21 44.54 50.62 0.26
CA MET A 21 43.69 49.63 -0.43
C MET A 21 44.43 48.33 -0.81
N SER A 22 45.73 48.41 -1.04
CA SER A 22 46.61 47.26 -1.28
C SER A 22 46.83 46.43 -0.01
N ASN A 23 46.98 47.09 1.15
CA ASN A 23 47.06 46.42 2.45
C ASN A 23 45.70 45.84 2.89
N LEU A 24 44.57 46.46 2.52
CA LEU A 24 43.24 45.92 2.81
C LEU A 24 42.88 44.68 1.96
N LEU A 25 43.45 44.53 0.77
CA LEU A 25 43.25 43.35 -0.09
C LEU A 25 44.24 42.21 0.25
N LEU A 26 45.41 42.51 0.80
CA LEU A 26 46.37 41.51 1.30
C LEU A 26 45.95 40.91 2.65
N ASP A 27 45.27 41.68 3.51
CA ASP A 27 44.68 41.16 4.76
C ASP A 27 43.32 40.44 4.54
N ALA A 28 42.77 40.52 3.33
CA ALA A 28 41.52 39.84 2.94
C ALA A 28 41.75 38.43 2.36
N GLU A 29 43.01 37.97 2.22
CA GLU A 29 43.33 36.55 2.20
C GLU A 29 43.25 35.99 3.64
N ALA A 30 42.08 36.13 4.25
CA ALA A 30 41.72 35.47 5.49
C ALA A 30 41.61 33.96 5.22
N ILE A 31 42.78 33.34 5.11
CA ILE A 31 43.17 32.00 5.52
C ILE A 31 41.97 31.07 5.73
N ILE A 32 41.40 30.56 4.63
CA ILE A 32 40.65 29.30 4.69
C ILE A 32 41.70 28.20 4.90
N ARG A 33 42.12 28.02 6.16
CA ARG A 33 43.01 26.93 6.56
C ARG A 33 42.23 25.64 6.39
N PHE A 34 42.61 24.81 5.43
CA PHE A 34 42.10 23.45 5.38
C PHE A 34 42.50 22.72 6.67
N PRO A 35 41.57 22.03 7.34
CA PRO A 35 41.88 21.30 8.55
C PRO A 35 42.97 20.28 8.25
N THR A 36 43.93 20.17 9.16
CA THR A 36 44.94 19.10 9.10
C THR A 36 44.24 17.75 9.20
N LEU A 37 44.85 16.68 8.65
CA LEU A 37 44.30 15.33 8.72
C LEU A 37 43.95 14.92 10.16
N LEU A 38 44.77 15.33 11.13
CA LEU A 38 44.54 15.08 12.55
C LEU A 38 43.32 15.83 13.10
N GLU A 39 43.15 17.11 12.75
CA GLU A 39 41.97 17.90 13.13
C GLU A 39 40.69 17.30 12.51
N ALA A 40 40.75 16.89 11.24
CA ALA A 40 39.63 16.23 10.56
C ALA A 40 39.25 14.89 11.21
N ILE A 41 40.23 14.04 11.54
CA ILE A 41 40.00 12.77 12.25
C ILE A 41 39.44 13.03 13.65
N THR A 42 39.96 14.02 14.37
CA THR A 42 39.49 14.36 15.73
C THR A 42 38.04 14.85 15.70
N LEU A 43 37.70 15.74 14.76
CA LEU A 43 36.32 16.19 14.55
C LEU A 43 35.39 15.04 14.17
N LEU A 44 35.86 14.10 13.34
CA LEU A 44 35.09 12.90 12.98
C LEU A 44 34.83 12.01 14.20
N ILE A 45 35.85 11.75 15.02
CA ILE A 45 35.71 10.94 16.24
C ILE A 45 34.75 11.62 17.23
N ALA A 46 34.90 12.93 17.44
CA ALA A 46 34.01 13.70 18.32
C ALA A 46 32.57 13.69 17.81
N TYR A 47 32.36 13.85 16.49
CA TYR A 47 31.05 13.76 15.87
C TYR A 47 30.43 12.36 16.02
N VAL A 48 31.20 11.30 15.76
CA VAL A 48 30.74 9.92 15.95
C VAL A 48 30.40 9.65 17.41
N GLY A 49 31.25 10.07 18.35
CA GLY A 49 30.99 9.97 19.79
C GLY A 49 29.72 10.71 20.21
N TYR A 50 29.54 11.94 19.72
CA TYR A 50 28.29 12.70 19.93
C TYR A 50 27.07 11.97 19.36
N GLN A 51 27.15 11.40 18.15
CA GLN A 51 26.02 10.63 17.58
C GLN A 51 25.73 9.37 18.38
N ILE A 52 26.75 8.66 18.88
CA ILE A 52 26.57 7.50 19.75
C ILE A 52 25.84 7.92 21.03
N VAL A 53 26.32 8.94 21.76
CA VAL A 53 25.66 9.43 22.98
C VAL A 53 24.24 9.91 22.67
N ARG A 54 24.05 10.63 21.57
CA ARG A 54 22.75 11.14 21.15
C ARG A 54 21.76 10.01 20.85
N ILE A 55 22.17 8.98 20.12
CA ILE A 55 21.32 7.87 19.68
C ILE A 55 21.06 6.89 20.80
N PHE A 56 22.10 6.50 21.56
CA PHE A 56 22.01 5.42 22.55
C PHE A 56 21.63 5.89 23.95
N ILE A 57 21.85 7.16 24.29
CA ILE A 57 21.58 7.68 25.65
C ILE A 57 20.51 8.76 25.60
N TYR A 58 20.75 9.86 24.89
CA TYR A 58 19.87 11.04 24.95
C TYR A 58 18.48 10.77 24.37
N LYS A 59 18.39 10.20 23.16
CA LYS A 59 17.10 9.93 22.50
C LYS A 59 16.19 8.98 23.31
N PRO A 60 16.68 7.82 23.80
CA PRO A 60 15.87 6.94 24.65
C PRO A 60 15.46 7.61 25.96
N TYR A 61 16.40 8.28 26.64
CA TYR A 61 16.17 8.88 27.96
C TYR A 61 15.15 10.02 27.92
N THR A 62 15.19 10.82 26.86
CA THR A 62 14.29 11.96 26.71
C THR A 62 12.99 11.59 25.99
N SER A 63 12.86 10.40 25.41
CA SER A 63 11.69 10.00 24.62
C SER A 63 10.38 10.16 25.40
N PRO A 64 9.33 10.79 24.83
CA PRO A 64 8.02 10.90 25.49
C PRO A 64 7.32 9.54 25.62
N LEU A 65 7.74 8.54 24.84
CA LEU A 65 7.16 7.19 24.84
C LEU A 65 7.78 6.26 25.88
N LYS A 66 8.81 6.70 26.62
CA LYS A 66 9.55 5.83 27.56
C LYS A 66 8.70 5.28 28.71
N ASP A 67 7.68 6.05 29.10
CA ASP A 67 6.78 5.75 30.21
C ASP A 67 5.58 4.88 29.78
N LEU A 68 5.41 4.62 28.48
CA LEU A 68 4.44 3.64 28.00
C LEU A 68 4.91 2.22 28.35
N ASP A 69 3.96 1.37 28.72
CA ASP A 69 4.20 -0.07 28.83
C ASP A 69 4.49 -0.70 27.47
N GLY A 70 5.06 -1.90 27.49
CA GLY A 70 5.38 -2.61 26.27
C GLY A 70 6.16 -3.90 26.52
N PRO A 71 6.29 -4.73 25.47
CA PRO A 71 6.84 -6.07 25.59
C PRO A 71 8.30 -6.12 26.06
N PRO A 72 8.68 -7.22 26.75
CA PRO A 72 10.07 -7.50 27.08
C PRO A 72 10.89 -7.85 25.82
N LYS A 73 12.23 -7.92 25.95
CA LYS A 73 13.18 -8.40 24.91
C LYS A 73 13.37 -7.54 23.64
N GLY A 74 13.47 -6.22 23.79
CA GLY A 74 13.69 -5.29 22.66
C GLY A 74 15.09 -4.71 22.50
N MET A 75 16.11 -5.23 23.20
CA MET A 75 17.45 -4.62 23.25
C MET A 75 18.42 -5.15 22.18
N GLY A 76 18.03 -6.18 21.42
CA GLY A 76 18.85 -6.77 20.37
C GLY A 76 19.03 -5.87 19.13
N PRO A 77 19.87 -6.28 18.16
CA PRO A 77 20.21 -5.47 16.98
C PRO A 77 19.01 -5.10 16.11
N VAL A 78 17.92 -5.88 16.13
CA VAL A 78 16.69 -5.62 15.36
C VAL A 78 15.52 -5.08 16.21
N GLY A 79 15.68 -5.02 17.53
CA GLY A 79 14.59 -4.67 18.45
C GLY A 79 13.47 -5.71 18.42
N HIS A 80 12.22 -5.26 18.41
CA HIS A 80 11.02 -6.09 18.20
C HIS A 80 10.62 -6.20 16.71
N THR A 81 11.46 -5.71 15.78
CA THR A 81 11.07 -5.61 14.37
C THR A 81 10.89 -6.97 13.73
N ASP A 82 11.68 -7.97 14.15
CA ASP A 82 11.56 -9.36 13.72
C ASP A 82 10.19 -9.96 14.08
N ILE A 83 9.77 -9.82 15.34
CA ILE A 83 8.48 -10.33 15.83
C ILE A 83 7.32 -9.59 15.15
N ILE A 84 7.43 -8.28 14.97
CA ILE A 84 6.38 -7.47 14.30
C ILE A 84 6.23 -7.84 12.82
N MET A 85 7.30 -8.31 12.17
CA MET A 85 7.29 -8.68 10.76
C MET A 85 7.00 -10.17 10.54
N ASP A 86 6.94 -10.99 11.59
CA ASP A 86 6.59 -12.40 11.48
C ASP A 86 5.07 -12.57 11.40
N MET A 87 4.59 -12.91 10.21
CA MET A 87 3.16 -13.08 9.92
C MET A 87 2.60 -14.43 10.37
N ASN A 88 3.46 -15.35 10.84
CA ASN A 88 3.07 -16.68 11.29
C ASN A 88 3.05 -16.77 12.83
N ASP A 89 3.50 -15.71 13.51
CA ASP A 89 3.53 -15.60 14.96
C ASP A 89 2.28 -14.84 15.47
N THR A 90 1.72 -15.29 16.59
CA THR A 90 0.54 -14.67 17.24
C THR A 90 0.92 -13.67 18.35
N THR A 91 2.21 -13.55 18.66
CA THR A 91 2.77 -12.74 19.76
C THR A 91 2.30 -11.29 19.72
N VAL A 92 2.20 -10.69 18.53
CA VAL A 92 1.74 -9.29 18.39
C VAL A 92 0.28 -9.12 18.84
N GLY A 93 -0.59 -10.10 18.54
CA GLY A 93 -1.96 -10.12 19.02
C GLY A 93 -2.03 -10.20 20.55
N GLN A 94 -1.22 -11.08 21.15
CA GLN A 94 -1.12 -11.21 22.61
C GLN A 94 -0.64 -9.91 23.29
N TRP A 95 0.26 -9.16 22.63
CA TRP A 95 0.69 -7.85 23.14
C TRP A 95 -0.44 -6.82 23.13
N MET A 96 -1.31 -6.83 22.12
CA MET A 96 -2.47 -5.94 22.08
C MET A 96 -3.44 -6.22 23.22
N GLU A 97 -3.68 -7.49 23.54
CA GLU A 97 -4.51 -7.88 24.69
C GLU A 97 -3.85 -7.51 26.02
N THR A 98 -2.53 -7.67 26.13
CA THR A 98 -1.79 -7.45 27.39
C THR A 98 -1.58 -5.97 27.71
N TYR A 99 -1.18 -5.17 26.72
CA TYR A 99 -0.78 -3.77 26.93
C TYR A 99 -1.85 -2.76 26.52
N GLY A 100 -2.96 -3.23 25.93
CA GLY A 100 -4.10 -2.40 25.55
C GLY A 100 -3.86 -1.53 24.30
N PRO A 101 -4.61 -0.43 24.16
CA PRO A 101 -4.82 0.25 22.87
C PRO A 101 -3.60 1.02 22.34
N ALA A 102 -2.59 1.29 23.18
CA ALA A 102 -1.37 1.96 22.78
C ALA A 102 -0.20 1.59 23.71
N PHE A 103 0.91 1.12 23.12
CA PHE A 103 2.08 0.67 23.87
C PHE A 103 3.40 0.93 23.12
N LEU A 104 4.50 0.84 23.85
CA LEU A 104 5.88 1.04 23.37
C LEU A 104 6.41 -0.24 22.72
N VAL A 105 6.88 -0.12 21.48
CA VAL A 105 7.78 -1.12 20.87
C VAL A 105 9.14 -0.51 20.59
N ARG A 106 10.18 -1.34 20.63
CA ARG A 106 11.57 -0.91 20.46
C ARG A 106 12.08 -1.32 19.09
N GLY A 107 12.71 -0.38 18.39
CA GLY A 107 13.48 -0.67 17.18
C GLY A 107 14.90 -1.15 17.50
N PRO A 108 15.80 -1.12 16.50
CA PRO A 108 17.19 -1.58 16.63
C PRO A 108 17.89 -1.11 17.90
N PHE A 109 18.61 -2.03 18.55
CA PHE A 109 19.35 -1.84 19.80
C PHE A 109 18.54 -1.37 21.01
N GLY A 110 17.21 -1.39 20.92
CA GLY A 110 16.35 -0.92 22.01
C GLY A 110 16.22 0.60 22.12
N VAL A 111 16.96 1.37 21.31
CA VAL A 111 17.11 2.81 21.48
C VAL A 111 16.06 3.61 20.72
N HIS A 112 15.46 3.01 19.71
CA HIS A 112 14.41 3.64 18.91
C HIS A 112 13.04 3.31 19.51
N HIS A 113 12.55 4.15 20.43
CA HIS A 113 11.19 4.04 20.96
C HIS A 113 10.14 4.39 19.89
N ARG A 114 9.19 3.48 19.67
CA ARG A 114 8.13 3.57 18.66
C ARG A 114 6.77 3.35 19.32
N LEU A 115 5.76 4.04 18.83
CA LEU A 115 4.38 3.85 19.28
C LEU A 115 3.76 2.72 18.47
N PHE A 116 3.11 1.78 19.14
CA PHE A 116 2.24 0.79 18.52
C PHE A 116 0.82 1.05 19.02
N THR A 117 -0.13 1.29 18.14
CA THR A 117 -1.49 1.66 18.56
C THR A 117 -2.56 1.12 17.62
N HIS A 118 -3.64 0.65 18.23
CA HIS A 118 -4.88 0.25 17.58
C HIS A 118 -6.08 1.03 18.15
N ASP A 119 -5.82 2.14 18.86
CA ASP A 119 -6.86 3.05 19.35
C ASP A 119 -7.50 3.79 18.16
N GLN A 120 -8.82 3.68 18.01
CA GLN A 120 -9.52 4.27 16.86
C GLN A 120 -9.31 5.78 16.75
N ARG A 121 -9.31 6.53 17.86
CA ARG A 121 -9.14 7.98 17.82
C ARG A 121 -7.70 8.35 17.44
N ALA A 122 -6.72 7.62 17.94
CA ALA A 122 -5.32 7.77 17.54
C ALA A 122 -5.14 7.46 16.05
N MET A 123 -5.70 6.36 15.56
CA MET A 123 -5.63 5.96 14.15
C MET A 123 -6.29 7.01 13.26
N SER A 124 -7.52 7.45 13.57
CA SER A 124 -8.20 8.52 12.83
C SER A 124 -7.38 9.81 12.81
N HIS A 125 -6.77 10.20 13.93
CA HIS A 125 -5.87 11.36 13.98
C HIS A 125 -4.71 11.19 12.98
N ILE A 126 -4.01 10.06 13.02
CA ILE A 126 -2.84 9.80 12.18
C ILE A 126 -3.20 9.76 10.69
N PHE A 127 -4.28 9.07 10.32
CA PHE A 127 -4.71 8.93 8.92
C PHE A 127 -5.22 10.25 8.33
N ASN A 128 -5.88 11.09 9.12
CA ASN A 128 -6.38 12.39 8.65
C ASN A 128 -5.28 13.45 8.54
N HIS A 129 -4.21 13.35 9.35
CA HIS A 129 -3.06 14.26 9.29
C HIS A 129 -1.94 13.73 8.38
N SER A 130 -2.26 13.32 7.15
CA SER A 130 -1.32 12.61 6.25
C SER A 130 -0.12 13.43 5.73
N ASN A 131 -0.12 14.75 5.93
CA ASN A 131 1.03 15.61 5.63
C ASN A 131 2.01 15.69 6.81
N THR A 132 1.48 15.53 8.03
CA THR A 132 2.28 15.42 9.26
C THR A 132 2.87 14.03 9.38
N TYR A 133 2.05 12.99 9.14
CA TYR A 133 2.45 11.59 9.27
C TYR A 133 2.77 10.98 7.90
N THR A 134 4.05 11.01 7.53
CA THR A 134 4.53 10.47 6.25
C THR A 134 5.20 9.11 6.43
N LYS A 135 5.51 8.44 5.33
CA LYS A 135 6.53 7.36 5.36
C LYS A 135 7.89 7.97 5.72
N SER A 136 8.75 7.18 6.37
CA SER A 136 10.14 7.61 6.63
C SER A 136 10.95 7.67 5.34
N ASP A 137 12.00 8.48 5.32
CA ASP A 137 12.86 8.61 4.13
C ASP A 137 13.51 7.29 3.73
N GLN A 138 13.88 6.43 4.70
CA GLN A 138 14.43 5.10 4.42
C GLN A 138 13.42 4.23 3.70
N LEU A 139 12.16 4.20 4.17
CA LEU A 139 11.10 3.43 3.54
C LEU A 139 10.80 3.99 2.15
N ARG A 140 10.72 5.32 2.00
CA ARG A 140 10.51 5.96 0.68
C ARG A 140 11.62 5.61 -0.30
N ASN A 141 12.88 5.66 0.10
CA ASN A 141 14.01 5.32 -0.75
C ASN A 141 14.01 3.85 -1.18
N LEU A 142 13.55 2.93 -0.32
CA LEU A 142 13.36 1.53 -0.69
C LEU A 142 12.27 1.38 -1.74
N LEU A 143 11.11 2.01 -1.52
CA LEU A 143 9.96 1.95 -2.41
C LEU A 143 10.23 2.59 -3.78
N LYS A 144 11.02 3.67 -3.83
CA LYS A 144 11.44 4.33 -5.08
C LYS A 144 12.13 3.39 -6.06
N ARG A 145 12.79 2.33 -5.58
CA ARG A 145 13.48 1.35 -6.44
C ARG A 145 12.49 0.55 -7.29
N HIS A 146 11.24 0.43 -6.86
CA HIS A 146 10.20 -0.38 -7.49
C HIS A 146 9.15 0.51 -8.18
N MET A 147 8.70 1.57 -7.49
CA MET A 147 7.55 2.37 -7.92
C MET A 147 7.92 3.79 -8.37
N LYS A 148 9.22 4.07 -8.56
CA LYS A 148 9.78 5.39 -8.92
C LYS A 148 9.16 6.51 -8.06
N GLU A 149 8.81 7.66 -8.64
CA GLU A 149 8.14 8.80 -7.96
C GLU A 149 6.61 8.77 -8.16
N GLY A 150 6.01 7.58 -8.25
CA GLY A 150 4.57 7.42 -8.37
C GLY A 150 3.80 7.62 -7.05
N LEU A 151 2.48 7.39 -7.12
CA LEU A 151 1.54 7.80 -6.08
C LEU A 151 1.88 7.19 -4.72
N PHE A 152 2.29 5.92 -4.69
CA PHE A 152 2.57 5.21 -3.44
C PHE A 152 3.78 5.81 -2.68
N VAL A 153 4.78 6.31 -3.42
CA VAL A 153 6.03 6.87 -2.86
C VAL A 153 5.90 8.34 -2.50
N SER A 154 5.06 9.05 -3.25
CA SER A 154 4.86 10.49 -3.09
C SER A 154 4.30 10.84 -1.71
N GLU A 155 4.68 12.02 -1.20
CA GLU A 155 4.25 12.57 0.09
C GLU A 155 3.88 14.05 -0.08
N GLY A 156 3.11 14.60 0.85
CA GLY A 156 2.74 16.02 0.87
C GLY A 156 1.97 16.48 -0.37
N ASP A 157 2.28 17.68 -0.85
CA ASP A 157 1.55 18.29 -1.97
C ASP A 157 1.65 17.52 -3.28
N ARG A 158 2.81 16.92 -3.57
CA ARG A 158 2.97 16.10 -4.77
C ARG A 158 2.05 14.89 -4.75
N HIS A 159 1.91 14.23 -3.60
CA HIS A 159 0.93 13.16 -3.44
C HIS A 159 -0.49 13.65 -3.71
N ARG A 160 -0.88 14.81 -3.18
CA ARG A 160 -2.22 15.37 -3.39
C ARG A 160 -2.51 15.64 -4.87
N VAL A 161 -1.55 16.18 -5.61
CA VAL A 161 -1.67 16.43 -7.07
C VAL A 161 -1.83 15.11 -7.82
N GLN A 162 -0.91 14.16 -7.62
CA GLN A 162 -0.97 12.84 -8.27
C GLN A 162 -2.29 12.12 -7.95
N ARG A 163 -2.68 12.12 -6.68
CA ARG A 163 -3.92 11.50 -6.19
C ARG A 163 -5.15 12.07 -6.88
N LYS A 164 -5.24 13.40 -7.03
CA LYS A 164 -6.38 14.08 -7.64
C LYS A 164 -6.59 13.63 -9.10
N VAL A 165 -5.52 13.39 -9.84
CA VAL A 165 -5.60 12.93 -11.23
C VAL A 165 -6.03 11.46 -11.27
N VAL A 166 -5.31 10.61 -10.55
CA VAL A 166 -5.52 9.16 -10.51
C VAL A 166 -6.91 8.78 -10.01
N GLN A 167 -7.43 9.47 -8.99
CA GLN A 167 -8.71 9.13 -8.38
C GLN A 167 -9.90 9.29 -9.34
N LYS A 168 -9.77 10.09 -10.41
CA LYS A 168 -10.82 10.21 -11.44
C LYS A 168 -11.04 8.87 -12.16
N LEU A 169 -9.98 8.10 -12.38
CA LEU A 169 -10.03 6.79 -13.04
C LEU A 169 -10.80 5.77 -12.19
N PHE A 170 -10.57 5.76 -10.88
CA PHE A 170 -11.22 4.82 -9.96
C PHE A 170 -12.55 5.36 -9.39
N GLY A 171 -13.06 6.45 -9.95
CA GLY A 171 -14.41 6.94 -9.70
C GLY A 171 -15.46 6.09 -10.43
N THR A 172 -16.73 6.25 -10.08
CA THR A 172 -17.84 5.44 -10.64
C THR A 172 -17.89 5.44 -12.17
N MET A 173 -17.58 6.57 -12.83
CA MET A 173 -17.57 6.63 -14.29
C MET A 173 -16.34 5.96 -14.93
N GLY A 174 -15.18 5.98 -14.27
CA GLY A 174 -13.96 5.40 -14.82
C GLY A 174 -13.89 3.88 -14.66
N LEU A 175 -14.61 3.33 -13.67
CA LEU A 175 -14.79 1.88 -13.52
C LEU A 175 -15.62 1.27 -14.67
N ARG A 176 -16.54 2.04 -15.28
CA ARG A 176 -17.32 1.60 -16.44
C ARG A 176 -16.39 1.29 -17.62
N GLY A 177 -16.39 0.04 -18.06
CA GLY A 177 -15.47 -0.52 -19.05
C GLY A 177 -14.27 -1.28 -18.47
N MET A 178 -13.85 -1.02 -17.23
CA MET A 178 -12.88 -1.90 -16.55
C MET A 178 -13.50 -3.25 -16.23
N GLU A 179 -14.81 -3.26 -15.98
CA GLU A 179 -15.58 -4.49 -15.74
C GLU A 179 -15.46 -5.49 -16.90
N GLU A 180 -15.48 -5.01 -18.15
CA GLU A 180 -15.34 -5.83 -19.35
C GLU A 180 -13.95 -6.47 -19.41
N VAL A 181 -12.90 -5.69 -19.14
CA VAL A 181 -11.52 -6.18 -19.08
C VAL A 181 -11.36 -7.27 -18.02
N VAL A 182 -11.90 -7.04 -16.81
CA VAL A 182 -11.83 -8.01 -15.72
C VAL A 182 -12.61 -9.27 -16.08
N GLN A 183 -13.81 -9.14 -16.64
CA GLN A 183 -14.64 -10.27 -17.05
C GLN A 183 -13.99 -11.08 -18.18
N GLU A 184 -13.40 -10.42 -19.17
CA GLU A 184 -12.66 -11.05 -20.26
C GLU A 184 -11.48 -11.87 -19.72
N LYS A 185 -10.65 -11.27 -18.86
CA LYS A 185 -9.50 -11.95 -18.27
C LYS A 185 -9.90 -13.06 -17.30
N ALA A 186 -11.00 -12.91 -16.57
CA ALA A 186 -11.57 -13.99 -15.76
C ALA A 186 -12.05 -15.18 -16.63
N ASN A 187 -12.74 -14.90 -17.73
CA ASN A 187 -13.19 -15.93 -18.69
C ASN A 187 -12.00 -16.63 -19.38
N LYS A 188 -10.94 -15.88 -19.70
CA LYS A 188 -9.70 -16.43 -20.26
C LYS A 188 -9.01 -17.33 -19.25
N LEU A 189 -8.86 -16.88 -18.00
CA LEU A 189 -8.33 -17.69 -16.90
C LEU A 189 -9.15 -18.98 -16.73
N ARG A 190 -10.49 -18.88 -16.65
CA ARG A 190 -11.39 -20.04 -16.60
C ARG A 190 -11.11 -21.04 -17.71
N SER A 191 -11.00 -20.56 -18.96
CA SER A 191 -10.75 -21.41 -20.13
C SER A 191 -9.41 -22.14 -20.00
N ILE A 192 -8.35 -21.44 -19.60
CA ILE A 192 -7.03 -22.04 -19.35
C ILE A 192 -7.10 -23.12 -18.26
N LEU A 193 -7.84 -22.88 -17.18
CA LEU A 193 -8.00 -23.86 -16.10
C LEU A 193 -8.84 -25.08 -16.55
N ILE A 194 -9.84 -24.88 -17.41
CA ILE A 194 -10.59 -25.98 -18.04
C ILE A 194 -9.65 -26.81 -18.91
N ASP A 195 -8.85 -26.18 -19.76
CA ASP A 195 -7.89 -26.88 -20.63
C ASP A 195 -6.87 -27.67 -19.80
N LEU A 196 -6.36 -27.08 -18.72
CA LEU A 196 -5.42 -27.76 -17.80
C LEU A 196 -6.05 -28.96 -17.11
N THR A 197 -7.30 -28.85 -16.66
CA THR A 197 -8.02 -29.92 -15.95
C THR A 197 -8.56 -31.01 -16.86
N THR A 198 -8.75 -30.74 -18.15
CA THR A 198 -9.21 -31.71 -19.15
C THR A 198 -8.07 -32.38 -19.90
N ASN A 199 -6.91 -31.72 -20.05
CA ASN A 199 -5.74 -32.27 -20.74
C ASN A 199 -4.66 -32.76 -19.76
N PRO A 200 -4.51 -34.09 -19.55
CA PRO A 200 -3.56 -34.66 -18.60
C PRO A 200 -2.08 -34.45 -18.95
N ILE A 201 -1.76 -34.04 -20.18
CA ILE A 201 -0.37 -33.89 -20.68
C ILE A 201 0.07 -32.41 -20.69
N PHE A 202 -0.86 -31.47 -20.77
CA PHE A 202 -0.55 -30.05 -20.84
C PHE A 202 0.00 -29.53 -19.49
N THR A 203 1.10 -28.78 -19.54
CA THR A 203 1.82 -28.29 -18.36
C THR A 203 2.17 -26.81 -18.52
N THR A 204 2.16 -26.07 -17.42
CA THR A 204 2.60 -24.66 -17.38
C THR A 204 3.53 -24.45 -16.18
N PRO A 205 4.27 -23.32 -16.11
CA PRO A 205 5.13 -23.01 -14.95
C PRO A 205 4.39 -23.00 -13.61
N TYR A 206 3.08 -22.76 -13.63
CA TYR A 206 2.20 -22.71 -12.46
C TYR A 206 1.31 -23.96 -12.31
N CYS A 207 1.46 -24.97 -13.16
CA CYS A 207 0.69 -26.23 -13.09
C CYS A 207 1.60 -27.41 -13.42
N PRO A 208 2.47 -27.84 -12.49
CA PRO A 208 3.26 -29.06 -12.68
C PRO A 208 2.36 -30.28 -12.67
N VAL A 209 2.70 -31.30 -13.47
CA VAL A 209 1.98 -32.58 -13.44
C VAL A 209 2.34 -33.32 -12.16
N ASP A 210 1.37 -33.48 -11.27
CA ASP A 210 1.49 -34.37 -10.12
C ASP A 210 0.99 -35.77 -10.51
N PRO A 211 1.87 -36.79 -10.60
CA PRO A 211 1.47 -38.15 -10.94
C PRO A 211 0.58 -38.82 -9.89
N LYS A 212 0.45 -38.24 -8.68
CA LYS A 212 -0.40 -38.79 -7.62
C LYS A 212 -1.88 -38.41 -7.78
N LEU A 213 -2.18 -37.34 -8.50
CA LEU A 213 -3.55 -36.87 -8.66
C LEU A 213 -4.29 -37.66 -9.75
N PRO A 214 -5.60 -37.92 -9.59
CA PRO A 214 -6.44 -38.46 -10.64
C PRO A 214 -6.37 -37.61 -11.92
N SER A 215 -6.57 -38.22 -13.09
CA SER A 215 -6.55 -37.51 -14.38
C SER A 215 -7.61 -36.40 -14.51
N THR A 216 -8.62 -36.40 -13.64
CA THR A 216 -9.68 -35.39 -13.56
C THR A 216 -9.35 -34.23 -12.60
N GLN A 217 -8.17 -34.22 -11.98
CA GLN A 217 -7.74 -33.22 -11.02
C GLN A 217 -6.40 -32.62 -11.42
N ARG A 218 -6.18 -31.36 -11.03
CA ARG A 218 -4.92 -30.66 -11.28
C ARG A 218 -4.47 -29.85 -10.08
N GLN A 219 -3.17 -29.93 -9.79
CA GLN A 219 -2.52 -29.00 -8.88
C GLN A 219 -2.16 -27.72 -9.62
N ILE A 220 -2.62 -26.58 -9.10
CA ILE A 220 -2.43 -25.26 -9.70
C ILE A 220 -1.87 -24.33 -8.62
N ASP A 221 -0.75 -23.68 -8.92
CA ASP A 221 -0.23 -22.57 -8.13
C ASP A 221 -1.10 -21.34 -8.35
N VAL A 222 -2.09 -21.17 -7.46
CA VAL A 222 -3.08 -20.11 -7.60
C VAL A 222 -2.45 -18.73 -7.44
N PHE A 223 -1.43 -18.57 -6.61
CA PHE A 223 -0.75 -17.28 -6.47
C PHE A 223 -0.13 -16.84 -7.79
N SER A 224 0.60 -17.75 -8.46
CA SER A 224 1.26 -17.45 -9.74
C SER A 224 0.26 -17.13 -10.85
N VAL A 225 -0.82 -17.91 -10.98
CA VAL A 225 -1.81 -17.71 -12.05
C VAL A 225 -2.61 -16.41 -11.86
N PHE A 226 -3.02 -16.08 -10.62
CA PHE A 226 -3.69 -14.82 -10.34
C PHE A 226 -2.75 -13.63 -10.49
N ALA A 227 -1.48 -13.76 -10.09
CA ALA A 227 -0.52 -12.68 -10.27
C ALA A 227 -0.34 -12.32 -11.75
N ARG A 228 -0.25 -13.31 -12.65
CA ARG A 228 -0.24 -13.09 -14.11
C ARG A 228 -1.53 -12.45 -14.61
N CYS A 229 -2.68 -13.00 -14.20
CA CYS A 229 -3.99 -12.49 -14.60
C CYS A 229 -4.16 -11.01 -14.20
N MET A 230 -3.83 -10.65 -12.95
CA MET A 230 -3.94 -9.27 -12.46
C MET A 230 -2.89 -8.35 -13.09
N PHE A 231 -1.72 -8.89 -13.46
CA PHE A 231 -0.72 -8.14 -14.22
C PHE A 231 -1.24 -7.75 -15.61
N ASP A 232 -1.91 -8.67 -16.31
CA ASP A 232 -2.53 -8.41 -17.61
C ASP A 232 -3.70 -7.41 -17.49
N ILE A 233 -4.58 -7.58 -16.49
CA ILE A 233 -5.70 -6.66 -16.21
C ILE A 233 -5.18 -5.24 -16.00
N ILE A 234 -4.18 -5.07 -15.13
CA ILE A 234 -3.63 -3.74 -14.84
C ILE A 234 -2.85 -3.18 -16.03
N GLY A 235 -2.18 -4.01 -16.83
CA GLY A 235 -1.57 -3.57 -18.08
C GLY A 235 -2.57 -2.87 -19.01
N ILE A 236 -3.74 -3.48 -19.18
CA ILE A 236 -4.82 -2.93 -20.01
C ILE A 236 -5.41 -1.67 -19.34
N ILE A 237 -5.76 -1.73 -18.06
CA ILE A 237 -6.39 -0.59 -17.37
C ILE A 237 -5.44 0.61 -17.24
N ALA A 238 -4.15 0.39 -17.02
CA ALA A 238 -3.20 1.47 -16.77
C ALA A 238 -2.65 2.11 -18.06
N ILE A 239 -2.38 1.32 -19.10
CA ILE A 239 -1.69 1.80 -20.31
C ILE A 239 -2.29 1.28 -21.62
N ASP A 240 -3.45 0.59 -21.57
CA ASP A 240 -4.09 -0.02 -22.74
C ASP A 240 -3.16 -1.01 -23.46
N LEU A 241 -2.48 -1.84 -22.66
CA LEU A 241 -1.56 -2.86 -23.15
C LEU A 241 -1.87 -4.23 -22.54
N ASP A 242 -2.26 -5.16 -23.40
CA ASP A 242 -2.37 -6.56 -23.01
C ASP A 242 -0.97 -7.21 -22.99
N ILE A 243 -0.47 -7.50 -21.79
CA ILE A 243 0.84 -8.11 -21.58
C ILE A 243 0.81 -9.60 -21.92
N ARG A 244 -0.37 -10.25 -21.88
CA ARG A 244 -0.55 -11.67 -22.21
C ARG A 244 0.36 -12.62 -21.40
N SER A 245 0.63 -12.25 -20.14
CA SER A 245 1.50 -13.01 -19.25
C SER A 245 0.89 -14.34 -18.79
N ILE A 246 -0.45 -14.48 -18.85
CA ILE A 246 -1.16 -15.71 -18.45
C ILE A 246 -1.16 -16.80 -19.52
N ASP A 247 -1.41 -16.45 -20.79
CA ASP A 247 -1.57 -17.41 -21.90
C ASP A 247 -0.33 -17.55 -22.78
N GLU A 248 0.53 -16.54 -22.85
CA GLU A 248 1.80 -16.59 -23.56
C GLU A 248 2.98 -16.48 -22.59
N TRP A 249 3.03 -17.37 -21.59
CA TRP A 249 4.01 -17.30 -20.50
C TRP A 249 5.47 -17.51 -20.95
N GLU A 250 5.72 -18.10 -22.13
CA GLU A 250 7.07 -18.22 -22.71
C GLU A 250 7.45 -17.03 -23.60
N ALA A 251 6.46 -16.22 -24.00
CA ALA A 251 6.68 -15.03 -24.81
C ALA A 251 7.18 -13.86 -23.97
N GLU A 252 7.37 -12.71 -24.63
CA GLU A 252 7.92 -11.51 -24.02
C GLU A 252 7.18 -11.07 -22.74
N GLY A 253 5.84 -11.12 -22.75
CA GLY A 253 5.01 -10.76 -21.59
C GLY A 253 5.18 -11.70 -20.40
N GLY A 254 5.26 -13.00 -20.64
CA GLY A 254 5.53 -14.00 -19.62
C GLY A 254 6.93 -13.85 -19.00
N VAL A 255 7.95 -13.65 -19.83
CA VAL A 255 9.33 -13.39 -19.39
C VAL A 255 9.44 -12.07 -18.62
N MET A 256 8.68 -11.05 -19.03
CA MET A 256 8.58 -9.80 -18.29
C MET A 256 7.98 -10.04 -16.90
N PHE A 257 6.86 -10.75 -16.81
CA PHE A 257 6.25 -11.09 -15.53
C PHE A 257 7.23 -11.85 -14.62
N ASP A 258 8.00 -12.81 -15.14
CA ASP A 258 8.97 -13.57 -14.34
C ASP A 258 10.05 -12.67 -13.72
N LYS A 259 10.57 -11.70 -14.49
CA LYS A 259 11.49 -10.69 -13.96
C LYS A 259 10.85 -9.86 -12.85
N PHE A 260 9.56 -9.54 -12.98
CA PHE A 260 8.80 -8.82 -11.97
C PHE A 260 8.59 -9.65 -10.70
N ALA A 261 8.21 -10.93 -10.85
CA ALA A 261 8.04 -11.86 -9.74
C ALA A 261 9.35 -12.06 -8.96
N ASP A 262 10.48 -12.09 -9.66
CA ASP A 262 11.84 -12.26 -9.11
C ASP A 262 12.29 -11.11 -8.20
N ILE A 263 11.72 -9.90 -8.34
CA ILE A 263 12.01 -8.76 -7.45
C ILE A 263 11.70 -9.09 -6.00
N TYR A 264 10.68 -9.93 -5.81
CA TYR A 264 10.13 -10.25 -4.50
C TYR A 264 10.76 -11.50 -3.89
N VAL A 265 11.71 -12.16 -4.55
CA VAL A 265 12.39 -13.31 -3.93
C VAL A 265 13.30 -12.78 -2.81
N PRO A 266 13.10 -13.20 -1.55
CA PRO A 266 13.87 -12.65 -0.43
C PRO A 266 15.36 -12.93 -0.58
N ALA A 267 16.16 -11.92 -0.27
CA ALA A 267 17.60 -12.08 -0.14
C ALA A 267 17.95 -12.97 1.06
N GLN A 268 18.94 -13.85 0.90
CA GLN A 268 19.45 -14.70 1.98
C GLN A 268 20.82 -14.24 2.49
N GLY A 269 21.11 -14.56 3.75
CA GLY A 269 22.43 -14.43 4.35
C GLY A 269 23.01 -13.03 4.21
N PHE A 270 24.22 -12.95 3.64
CA PHE A 270 24.93 -11.69 3.47
C PHE A 270 24.19 -10.67 2.58
N GLU A 271 23.40 -11.12 1.60
CA GLU A 271 22.63 -10.21 0.75
C GLU A 271 21.50 -9.51 1.51
N ASN A 272 20.88 -10.19 2.49
CA ASN A 272 19.88 -9.56 3.38
C ASN A 272 20.53 -8.51 4.29
N LEU A 273 21.68 -8.83 4.88
CA LEU A 273 22.45 -7.89 5.68
C LEU A 273 22.87 -6.67 4.85
N ARG A 274 23.33 -6.90 3.61
CA ARG A 274 23.69 -5.85 2.66
C ARG A 274 22.49 -4.95 2.33
N MET A 275 21.30 -5.51 2.13
CA MET A 275 20.07 -4.73 1.92
C MET A 275 19.80 -3.79 3.10
N ILE A 276 19.90 -4.29 4.34
CA ILE A 276 19.72 -3.47 5.55
C ILE A 276 20.75 -2.34 5.60
N ILE A 277 22.03 -2.65 5.34
CA ILE A 277 23.09 -1.63 5.27
C ILE A 277 22.78 -0.57 4.20
N SER A 278 22.26 -0.98 3.04
CA SER A 278 21.89 -0.06 1.95
C SER A 278 20.74 0.90 2.29
N LEU A 279 19.91 0.59 3.29
CA LEU A 279 18.86 1.50 3.76
C LEU A 279 19.44 2.70 4.51
N PHE A 280 20.58 2.50 5.20
CA PHE A 280 21.29 3.56 5.91
C PHE A 280 22.35 4.23 5.02
N PHE A 281 22.92 3.49 4.07
CA PHE A 281 23.96 3.97 3.16
C PHE A 281 23.60 3.69 1.70
N PRO A 282 22.64 4.44 1.10
CA PRO A 282 22.14 4.16 -0.25
C PRO A 282 23.19 4.22 -1.35
N TRP A 283 24.26 4.99 -1.15
CA TRP A 283 25.36 5.14 -2.12
C TRP A 283 26.11 3.82 -2.37
N ILE A 284 26.07 2.86 -1.43
CA ILE A 284 26.71 1.55 -1.60
C ILE A 284 26.12 0.83 -2.81
N GLU A 285 24.81 0.87 -2.99
CA GLU A 285 24.14 0.21 -4.14
C GLU A 285 24.40 0.94 -5.46
N LYS A 286 24.81 2.22 -5.42
CA LYS A 286 25.21 2.97 -6.62
C LYS A 286 26.61 2.58 -7.09
N VAL A 287 27.53 2.32 -6.16
CA VAL A 287 28.93 1.97 -6.47
C VAL A 287 29.10 0.47 -6.67
N TRP A 288 28.38 -0.33 -5.89
CA TRP A 288 28.40 -1.78 -5.93
C TRP A 288 26.95 -2.28 -5.87
N PRO A 289 26.30 -2.55 -7.01
CA PRO A 289 24.92 -3.05 -7.00
C PRO A 289 24.88 -4.52 -6.57
N SER A 290 24.05 -4.83 -5.56
CA SER A 290 23.76 -6.19 -5.08
C SER A 290 23.06 -7.04 -6.15
N LYS A 291 22.97 -8.36 -5.92
CA LYS A 291 22.18 -9.25 -6.80
C LYS A 291 20.72 -8.81 -6.87
N ASN A 292 20.15 -8.43 -5.72
CA ASN A 292 18.78 -7.93 -5.64
C ASN A 292 18.59 -6.64 -6.43
N THR A 293 19.49 -5.66 -6.27
CA THR A 293 19.44 -4.40 -7.03
C THR A 293 19.53 -4.63 -8.54
N ARG A 294 20.35 -5.57 -9.00
CA ARG A 294 20.43 -5.93 -10.43
C ARG A 294 19.14 -6.55 -10.95
N ARG A 295 18.47 -7.42 -10.17
CA ARG A 295 17.15 -7.98 -10.52
C ARG A 295 16.11 -6.87 -10.68
N ILE A 296 16.04 -5.97 -9.70
CA ILE A 296 15.14 -4.81 -9.74
C ILE A 296 15.43 -3.94 -10.97
N GLN A 297 16.69 -3.60 -11.23
CA GLN A 297 17.06 -2.79 -12.40
C GLN A 297 16.68 -3.47 -13.73
N ALA A 298 16.87 -4.79 -13.84
CA ALA A 298 16.52 -5.54 -15.05
C ALA A 298 15.00 -5.56 -15.30
N ALA A 299 14.21 -5.80 -14.25
CA ALA A 299 12.76 -5.80 -14.34
C ALA A 299 12.20 -4.40 -14.66
N MET A 300 12.68 -3.37 -13.96
CA MET A 300 12.29 -1.97 -14.23
C MET A 300 12.68 -1.53 -15.64
N LYS A 301 13.82 -1.98 -16.15
CA LYS A 301 14.23 -1.71 -17.53
C LYS A 301 13.26 -2.34 -18.54
N SER A 302 12.86 -3.60 -18.36
CA SER A 302 11.90 -4.24 -19.25
C SER A 302 10.54 -3.53 -19.27
N LEU A 303 10.11 -2.98 -18.12
CA LEU A 303 8.92 -2.13 -18.10
C LEU A 303 9.13 -0.81 -18.85
N ASP A 304 10.26 -0.15 -18.65
CA ASP A 304 10.54 1.12 -19.33
C ASP A 304 10.65 0.97 -20.85
N ASP A 305 11.22 -0.16 -21.31
CA ASP A 305 11.34 -0.50 -22.73
C ASP A 305 9.95 -0.74 -23.36
N LEU A 306 8.99 -1.26 -22.59
CA LEU A 306 7.61 -1.51 -23.04
C LEU A 306 6.71 -0.27 -22.95
N ALA A 307 6.80 0.47 -21.85
CA ALA A 307 5.90 1.59 -21.56
C ALA A 307 6.23 2.83 -22.40
N ARG A 308 7.52 3.11 -22.66
CA ARG A 308 7.95 4.34 -23.33
C ARG A 308 7.44 4.49 -24.76
N PRO A 309 7.50 3.47 -25.64
CA PRO A 309 6.92 3.57 -26.98
C PRO A 309 5.41 3.84 -26.93
N VAL A 310 4.69 3.20 -26.01
CA VAL A 310 3.24 3.40 -25.81
C VAL A 310 2.97 4.84 -25.35
N MET A 311 3.74 5.37 -24.39
CA MET A 311 3.64 6.76 -23.94
C MET A 311 3.87 7.75 -25.06
N GLU A 312 4.95 7.57 -25.84
CA GLU A 312 5.29 8.46 -26.95
C GLU A 312 4.24 8.41 -28.06
N GLN A 313 3.72 7.21 -28.37
CA GLN A 313 2.63 7.05 -29.34
C GLN A 313 1.37 7.76 -28.85
N ARG A 314 0.98 7.55 -27.60
CA ARG A 314 -0.24 8.13 -27.05
C ARG A 314 -0.17 9.65 -26.97
N GLN A 315 0.99 10.20 -26.62
CA GLN A 315 1.24 11.63 -26.64
C GLN A 315 1.02 12.22 -28.05
N ARG A 316 1.60 11.59 -29.09
CA ARG A 316 1.40 12.01 -30.49
C ARG A 316 -0.06 11.94 -30.92
N GLU A 317 -0.77 10.87 -30.59
CA GLU A 317 -2.18 10.71 -30.95
C GLU A 317 -3.06 11.82 -30.37
N ILE A 318 -2.81 12.23 -29.12
CA ILE A 318 -3.55 13.30 -28.46
C ILE A 318 -3.19 14.67 -29.08
N GLU A 319 -1.90 14.94 -29.35
CA GLU A 319 -1.43 16.19 -29.97
C GLU A 319 -1.96 16.37 -31.40
N GLU A 320 -1.97 15.31 -32.20
CA GLU A 320 -2.45 15.33 -33.59
C GLU A 320 -3.97 15.46 -33.71
N GLY A 321 -4.71 15.42 -32.59
CA GLY A 321 -6.17 15.52 -32.56
C GLY A 321 -6.87 14.40 -33.37
N LYS A 322 -6.17 13.28 -33.62
CA LYS A 322 -6.73 12.14 -34.35
C LYS A 322 -7.91 11.57 -33.57
N ARG A 323 -9.11 11.86 -34.06
CA ARG A 323 -10.37 11.28 -33.57
C ARG A 323 -10.39 9.80 -33.96
N GLY A 324 -10.39 8.94 -32.94
CA GLY A 324 -10.45 7.48 -33.08
C GLY A 324 -9.31 6.80 -32.32
N SER A 325 -9.65 6.01 -31.28
CA SER A 325 -8.79 5.40 -30.24
C SER A 325 -8.45 6.31 -29.05
N ALA A 326 -7.62 7.35 -29.23
CA ALA A 326 -7.16 8.17 -28.11
C ALA A 326 -8.24 9.09 -27.51
N THR A 327 -9.37 9.33 -28.19
CA THR A 327 -10.51 10.14 -27.68
C THR A 327 -11.47 9.36 -26.78
N ASP A 328 -11.56 8.04 -26.94
CA ASP A 328 -12.44 7.17 -26.13
C ASP A 328 -11.68 6.33 -25.10
N SER A 329 -10.35 6.20 -25.22
CA SER A 329 -9.58 5.45 -24.24
C SER A 329 -9.71 6.06 -22.83
N ARG A 330 -10.02 5.17 -21.88
CA ARG A 330 -10.20 5.46 -20.45
C ARG A 330 -9.03 4.94 -19.61
N ASP A 331 -7.92 4.56 -20.24
CA ASP A 331 -6.73 4.11 -19.52
C ASP A 331 -6.07 5.23 -18.71
N LEU A 332 -5.33 4.85 -17.67
CA LEU A 332 -4.69 5.81 -16.76
C LEU A 332 -3.71 6.76 -17.47
N LEU A 333 -2.90 6.24 -18.39
CA LEU A 333 -1.92 7.02 -19.12
C LEU A 333 -2.60 8.13 -19.92
N THR A 334 -3.61 7.80 -20.72
CA THR A 334 -4.40 8.77 -21.49
C THR A 334 -5.01 9.84 -20.57
N MET A 335 -5.52 9.45 -19.39
CA MET A 335 -6.05 10.41 -18.42
C MET A 335 -5.00 11.35 -17.84
N MET A 336 -3.80 10.86 -17.55
CA MET A 336 -2.69 11.68 -17.05
C MET A 336 -2.19 12.67 -18.11
N LEU A 337 -2.05 12.23 -19.37
CA LEU A 337 -1.64 13.10 -20.47
C LEU A 337 -2.67 14.20 -20.73
N ARG A 338 -3.96 13.85 -20.78
CA ARG A 338 -5.06 14.83 -20.92
C ARG A 338 -5.14 15.83 -19.77
N HIS A 339 -4.91 15.38 -18.53
CA HIS A 339 -4.86 16.28 -17.39
C HIS A 339 -3.83 17.39 -17.62
N ASN A 340 -2.63 17.05 -18.08
CA ASN A 340 -1.58 18.04 -18.36
C ASN A 340 -1.90 19.02 -19.49
N MET A 341 -2.84 18.67 -20.39
CA MET A 341 -3.30 19.53 -21.48
C MET A 341 -4.47 20.44 -21.09
N THR A 342 -5.01 20.31 -19.88
CA THR A 342 -6.11 21.16 -19.42
C THR A 342 -5.66 22.62 -19.28
N GLU A 343 -6.44 23.54 -19.85
CA GLU A 343 -6.17 24.99 -19.75
C GLU A 343 -6.18 25.46 -18.28
N ASN A 344 -5.40 26.51 -17.98
CA ASN A 344 -5.33 27.15 -16.66
C ASN A 344 -4.73 26.33 -15.51
N LEU A 345 -3.97 25.26 -15.79
CA LEU A 345 -3.15 24.59 -14.78
C LEU A 345 -1.84 25.36 -14.52
N THR A 346 -1.52 25.58 -13.24
CA THR A 346 -0.16 26.01 -12.85
C THR A 346 0.83 24.87 -13.03
N GLU A 347 2.13 25.18 -13.15
CA GLU A 347 3.18 24.15 -13.28
C GLU A 347 3.19 23.16 -12.11
N ASP A 348 2.91 23.65 -10.91
CA ASP A 348 2.77 22.87 -9.68
C ASP A 348 1.54 21.94 -9.68
N GLN A 349 0.52 22.19 -10.51
CA GLN A 349 -0.67 21.34 -10.68
C GLN A 349 -0.52 20.30 -11.80
N LYS A 350 0.50 20.43 -12.65
CA LYS A 350 0.81 19.45 -13.69
C LYS A 350 1.56 18.24 -13.10
N LEU A 351 1.37 17.09 -13.76
CA LEU A 351 2.18 15.91 -13.53
C LEU A 351 3.49 16.04 -14.30
N ARG A 352 4.61 15.75 -13.66
CA ARG A 352 5.93 15.72 -14.32
C ARG A 352 6.09 14.37 -15.03
N ASP A 353 6.86 14.32 -16.11
CA ASP A 353 7.02 13.09 -16.91
C ASP A 353 7.47 11.89 -16.06
N TYR A 354 8.44 12.10 -15.17
CA TYR A 354 8.91 11.06 -14.26
C TYR A 354 7.86 10.63 -13.20
N GLU A 355 6.86 11.46 -12.92
CA GLU A 355 5.72 11.08 -12.07
C GLU A 355 4.69 10.28 -12.85
N ILE A 356 4.52 10.56 -14.14
CA ILE A 356 3.68 9.77 -15.05
C ILE A 356 4.28 8.36 -15.20
N GLU A 357 5.56 8.26 -15.55
CA GLU A 357 6.28 6.97 -15.57
C GLU A 357 6.20 6.23 -14.23
N GLY A 358 6.32 6.98 -13.13
CA GLY A 358 6.20 6.44 -11.79
C GLY A 358 4.81 5.91 -11.46
N GLN A 359 3.74 6.52 -11.99
CA GLN A 359 2.40 5.95 -11.87
C GLN A 359 2.31 4.61 -12.58
N LEU A 360 2.80 4.50 -13.81
CA LEU A 360 2.69 3.25 -14.57
C LEU A 360 3.34 2.09 -13.80
N SER A 361 4.55 2.34 -13.27
CA SER A 361 5.24 1.39 -12.39
C SER A 361 4.42 1.11 -11.12
N THR A 362 3.92 2.15 -10.45
CA THR A 362 3.12 2.02 -9.22
C THR A 362 1.90 1.14 -9.42
N PHE A 363 1.15 1.33 -10.50
CA PHE A 363 -0.07 0.57 -10.77
C PHE A 363 0.24 -0.89 -11.07
N LEU A 364 1.22 -1.17 -11.93
CA LEU A 364 1.63 -2.54 -12.24
C LEU A 364 2.08 -3.31 -11.01
N PHE A 365 2.84 -2.70 -10.10
CA PHE A 365 3.25 -3.36 -8.86
C PHE A 365 2.13 -3.47 -7.82
N ALA A 366 1.46 -2.36 -7.51
CA ALA A 366 0.50 -2.32 -6.41
C ALA A 366 -0.83 -3.00 -6.74
N GLY A 367 -1.27 -2.91 -8.00
CA GLY A 367 -2.55 -3.43 -8.46
C GLY A 367 -2.55 -4.93 -8.76
N SER A 368 -1.41 -5.51 -9.16
CA SER A 368 -1.35 -6.93 -9.51
C SER A 368 -1.24 -7.83 -8.29
N GLU A 369 -0.24 -7.58 -7.45
CA GLU A 369 0.16 -8.52 -6.41
C GLU A 369 -0.81 -8.57 -5.22
N THR A 370 -1.39 -7.42 -4.82
CA THR A 370 -2.27 -7.35 -3.65
C THR A 370 -3.58 -8.11 -3.90
N THR A 371 -4.21 -7.93 -5.07
CA THR A 371 -5.39 -8.70 -5.48
C THR A 371 -5.03 -10.19 -5.63
N ALA A 372 -3.90 -10.52 -6.28
CA ALA A 372 -3.50 -11.90 -6.47
C ALA A 372 -3.26 -12.66 -5.16
N SER A 373 -2.59 -12.03 -4.20
CA SER A 373 -2.38 -12.61 -2.87
C SER A 373 -3.71 -12.82 -2.13
N THR A 374 -4.61 -11.84 -2.20
CA THR A 374 -5.94 -11.93 -1.58
C THR A 374 -6.76 -13.07 -2.19
N MET A 375 -6.73 -13.22 -3.52
CA MET A 375 -7.37 -14.35 -4.21
C MET A 375 -6.78 -15.69 -3.81
N ALA A 376 -5.45 -15.78 -3.74
CA ALA A 376 -4.76 -17.02 -3.39
C ALA A 376 -5.12 -17.46 -1.95
N PHE A 377 -5.00 -16.57 -0.96
CA PHE A 377 -5.38 -16.88 0.42
C PHE A 377 -6.88 -17.14 0.56
N GLY A 378 -7.72 -16.36 -0.13
CA GLY A 378 -9.17 -16.55 -0.12
C GLY A 378 -9.59 -17.93 -0.64
N LEU A 379 -9.04 -18.37 -1.78
CA LEU A 379 -9.30 -19.72 -2.28
C LEU A 379 -8.70 -20.80 -1.40
N HIS A 380 -7.54 -20.56 -0.77
CA HIS A 380 -6.98 -21.49 0.21
C HIS A 380 -7.93 -21.69 1.39
N ARG A 381 -8.50 -20.61 1.96
CA ARG A 381 -9.53 -20.70 3.01
C ARG A 381 -10.76 -21.47 2.53
N LEU A 382 -11.30 -21.12 1.37
CA LEU A 382 -12.49 -21.76 0.82
C LEU A 382 -12.26 -23.24 0.52
N SER A 383 -11.03 -23.62 0.14
CA SER A 383 -10.66 -25.02 -0.09
C SER A 383 -10.67 -25.85 1.21
N GLN A 384 -10.42 -25.20 2.35
CA GLN A 384 -10.47 -25.82 3.68
C GLN A 384 -11.89 -25.82 4.27
N LEU A 385 -12.83 -25.11 3.65
CA LEU A 385 -14.19 -24.89 4.16
C LEU A 385 -15.25 -25.28 3.12
N PRO A 386 -15.43 -26.58 2.80
CA PRO A 386 -16.34 -27.04 1.75
C PRO A 386 -17.78 -26.53 1.92
N ALA A 387 -18.30 -26.50 3.14
CA ALA A 387 -19.67 -26.02 3.40
C ALA A 387 -19.88 -24.54 3.00
N ILE A 388 -18.86 -23.69 3.19
CA ILE A 388 -18.91 -22.29 2.76
C ILE A 388 -18.77 -22.19 1.25
N GLN A 389 -17.87 -22.99 0.66
CA GLN A 389 -17.69 -23.07 -0.79
C GLN A 389 -18.98 -23.50 -1.50
N ASP A 390 -19.67 -24.51 -0.98
CA ASP A 390 -20.93 -25.04 -1.54
C ASP A 390 -22.09 -24.06 -1.39
N ARG A 391 -22.19 -23.37 -0.24
CA ARG A 391 -23.19 -22.31 -0.06
C ARG A 391 -22.95 -21.15 -1.02
N LEU A 392 -21.70 -20.73 -1.19
CA LEU A 392 -21.33 -19.68 -2.14
C LEU A 392 -21.63 -20.10 -3.58
N ARG A 393 -21.26 -21.33 -3.95
CA ARG A 393 -21.58 -21.90 -5.25
C ARG A 393 -23.09 -21.93 -5.52
N SER A 394 -23.89 -22.29 -4.52
CA SER A 394 -25.36 -22.33 -4.66
C SER A 394 -25.95 -20.96 -4.99
N GLU A 395 -25.48 -19.88 -4.35
CA GLU A 395 -25.89 -18.51 -4.68
C GLU A 395 -25.45 -18.12 -6.10
N ILE A 396 -24.20 -18.42 -6.44
CA ILE A 396 -23.62 -18.11 -7.76
C ILE A 396 -24.38 -18.82 -8.89
N LEU A 397 -24.68 -20.12 -8.74
CA LEU A 397 -25.41 -20.91 -9.74
C LEU A 397 -26.86 -20.44 -9.89
N GLY A 398 -27.49 -20.00 -8.80
CA GLY A 398 -28.86 -19.47 -8.81
C GLY A 398 -29.03 -18.18 -9.63
N TYR A 399 -27.94 -17.47 -9.94
CA TYR A 399 -27.98 -16.22 -10.72
C TYR A 399 -28.01 -16.45 -12.25
N GLY A 400 -27.65 -17.64 -12.73
CA GLY A 400 -27.47 -17.92 -14.17
C GLY A 400 -26.03 -17.73 -14.67
N ASP A 401 -25.80 -17.91 -15.97
CA ASP A 401 -24.44 -18.02 -16.56
C ASP A 401 -23.70 -16.70 -16.75
N ASN A 402 -24.44 -15.60 -16.92
CA ASN A 402 -23.86 -14.28 -17.15
C ASN A 402 -24.26 -13.36 -15.99
N LEU A 403 -23.26 -12.83 -15.29
CA LEU A 403 -23.44 -11.78 -14.29
C LEU A 403 -23.01 -10.45 -14.92
N PRO A 404 -23.94 -9.61 -15.38
CA PRO A 404 -23.65 -8.21 -15.65
C PRO A 404 -23.00 -7.58 -14.42
N TYR A 405 -21.97 -6.76 -14.62
CA TYR A 405 -21.28 -6.14 -13.50
C TYR A 405 -22.22 -5.31 -12.61
N GLU A 406 -23.21 -4.64 -13.20
CA GLU A 406 -24.20 -3.85 -12.47
C GLU A 406 -24.95 -4.65 -11.40
N GLN A 407 -24.93 -5.97 -11.53
CA GLN A 407 -25.61 -6.93 -10.69
C GLN A 407 -24.67 -7.70 -9.75
N ILE A 408 -23.36 -7.46 -9.79
CA ILE A 408 -22.40 -8.18 -8.93
C ILE A 408 -22.58 -7.87 -7.44
N ASP A 409 -23.19 -6.72 -7.14
CA ASP A 409 -23.54 -6.32 -5.78
C ASP A 409 -24.86 -6.93 -5.30
N ASP A 410 -25.63 -7.61 -6.18
CA ASP A 410 -26.88 -8.32 -5.86
C ASP A 410 -26.64 -9.72 -5.26
N LEU A 411 -25.37 -10.14 -5.12
CA LEU A 411 -24.96 -11.42 -4.51
C LEU A 411 -24.49 -11.19 -3.07
N PRO A 412 -25.39 -11.17 -2.07
CA PRO A 412 -25.07 -10.77 -0.71
C PRO A 412 -24.10 -11.73 -0.02
N TYR A 413 -24.16 -13.03 -0.29
CA TYR A 413 -23.24 -14.00 0.31
C TYR A 413 -21.86 -13.95 -0.34
N LEU A 414 -21.75 -13.75 -1.66
CA LEU A 414 -20.48 -13.43 -2.32
C LEU A 414 -19.84 -12.18 -1.73
N ASP A 415 -20.59 -11.08 -1.57
CA ASP A 415 -20.08 -9.86 -0.94
C ASP A 415 -19.58 -10.10 0.49
N ALA A 416 -20.33 -10.88 1.27
CA ALA A 416 -19.97 -11.26 2.62
C ALA A 416 -18.69 -12.12 2.68
N VAL A 417 -18.54 -13.09 1.76
CA VAL A 417 -17.32 -13.91 1.64
C VAL A 417 -16.12 -13.05 1.27
N VAL A 418 -16.26 -12.14 0.30
CA VAL A 418 -15.18 -11.24 -0.11
C VAL A 418 -14.74 -10.33 1.03
N LYS A 419 -15.69 -9.78 1.80
CA LYS A 419 -15.38 -8.98 2.99
C LYS A 419 -14.64 -9.79 4.06
N GLU A 420 -15.02 -11.04 4.28
CA GLU A 420 -14.37 -11.91 5.25
C GLU A 420 -12.95 -12.32 4.83
N ILE A 421 -12.72 -12.58 3.54
CA ILE A 421 -11.37 -12.79 2.97
C ILE A 421 -10.51 -11.54 3.21
N LEU A 422 -11.01 -10.36 2.83
CA LEU A 422 -10.29 -9.10 2.99
C LEU A 422 -10.00 -8.76 4.45
N ARG A 423 -10.85 -9.20 5.39
CA ARG A 423 -10.67 -9.01 6.83
C ARG A 423 -9.54 -9.89 7.35
N LEU A 424 -9.63 -11.20 7.13
CA LEU A 424 -8.71 -12.17 7.73
C LEU A 424 -7.37 -12.24 7.02
N ASP A 425 -7.36 -12.22 5.68
CA ASP A 425 -6.17 -12.40 4.86
C ASP A 425 -5.75 -11.05 4.24
N THR A 426 -5.55 -10.06 5.11
CA THR A 426 -5.17 -8.70 4.72
C THR A 426 -3.80 -8.67 4.04
N SER A 427 -3.72 -8.18 2.79
CA SER A 427 -2.45 -8.17 2.04
C SER A 427 -1.43 -7.19 2.62
N ILE A 428 -1.87 -6.08 3.23
CA ILE A 428 -1.00 -5.10 3.90
C ILE A 428 -1.27 -5.13 5.42
N PRO A 429 -0.53 -5.92 6.20
CA PRO A 429 -0.91 -6.24 7.57
C PRO A 429 -0.66 -5.09 8.55
N SER A 430 0.24 -4.15 8.21
CA SER A 430 0.52 -2.99 9.04
C SER A 430 0.93 -1.78 8.22
N ASN A 431 0.58 -0.59 8.72
CA ASN A 431 1.12 0.67 8.24
C ASN A 431 2.11 1.24 9.26
N VAL A 432 3.22 1.78 8.76
CA VAL A 432 4.18 2.53 9.58
C VAL A 432 4.23 3.98 9.12
N ARG A 433 4.16 4.91 10.07
CA ARG A 433 4.21 6.37 9.84
C ARG A 433 5.23 7.05 10.72
N GLN A 434 5.68 8.22 10.30
CA GLN A 434 6.65 9.05 11.01
C GLN A 434 6.16 10.50 10.99
N PRO A 435 6.00 11.16 12.16
CA PRO A 435 5.57 12.54 12.22
C PRO A 435 6.73 13.46 11.82
N GLN A 436 6.42 14.47 11.00
CA GLN A 436 7.36 15.46 10.48
C GLN A 436 7.58 16.66 11.43
N GLN A 437 6.80 16.72 12.50
CA GLN A 437 6.87 17.66 13.62
C GLN A 437 6.48 16.95 14.91
N ASP A 438 6.73 17.58 16.06
CA ASP A 438 6.20 17.09 17.34
C ASP A 438 4.66 17.22 17.32
N ASP A 439 3.99 16.23 17.91
CA ASP A 439 2.53 16.17 17.92
C ASP A 439 2.01 15.51 19.21
N THR A 440 0.72 15.68 19.49
CA THR A 440 0.01 15.06 20.61
C THR A 440 -1.18 14.28 20.06
N ILE A 441 -1.11 12.95 20.19
CA ILE A 441 -2.09 12.02 19.63
C ILE A 441 -3.19 11.78 20.67
N PRO A 442 -4.46 12.10 20.38
CA PRO A 442 -5.56 11.82 21.29
C PRO A 442 -5.92 10.33 21.30
N LEU A 443 -6.39 9.83 22.44
CA LEU A 443 -6.87 8.45 22.63
C LEU A 443 -8.39 8.42 22.81
N ALA A 444 -9.03 7.36 22.33
CA ALA A 444 -10.45 7.10 22.56
C ALA A 444 -10.67 6.71 24.03
N GLN A 445 -9.76 5.91 24.58
CA GLN A 445 -9.78 5.49 25.98
C GLN A 445 -8.50 5.92 26.69
N PRO A 446 -8.58 6.47 27.92
CA PRO A 446 -7.39 6.78 28.69
C PRO A 446 -6.56 5.53 29.00
N ILE A 447 -5.23 5.67 29.00
CA ILE A 447 -4.30 4.60 29.36
C ILE A 447 -3.50 4.96 30.60
N GLN A 448 -3.07 3.95 31.34
CA GLN A 448 -2.17 4.12 32.47
C GLN A 448 -0.71 4.01 32.01
N LEU A 449 0.12 4.97 32.43
CA LEU A 449 1.57 4.95 32.20
C LEU A 449 2.29 4.16 33.31
N LYS A 450 3.55 3.79 33.09
CA LYS A 450 4.44 3.18 34.10
C LYS A 450 4.60 4.01 35.37
N SER A 451 4.44 5.33 35.25
CA SER A 451 4.47 6.25 36.39
C SER A 451 3.21 6.17 37.26
N GLY A 452 2.18 5.44 36.83
CA GLY A 452 0.87 5.37 37.47
C GLY A 452 -0.12 6.44 36.96
N ASN A 453 0.36 7.45 36.23
CA ASN A 453 -0.47 8.52 35.70
C ASN A 453 -1.41 8.01 34.59
N ILE A 454 -2.65 8.47 34.59
CA ILE A 454 -3.62 8.20 33.53
C ILE A 454 -3.58 9.35 32.52
N VAL A 455 -3.46 9.03 31.24
CA VAL A 455 -3.41 10.01 30.16
C VAL A 455 -4.43 9.68 29.07
N SER A 456 -5.06 10.71 28.52
CA SER A 456 -5.98 10.63 27.38
C SER A 456 -5.31 11.00 26.04
N GLU A 457 -4.01 11.29 26.08
CA GLU A 457 -3.22 11.71 24.93
C GLU A 457 -1.77 11.23 25.05
N ILE A 458 -1.12 10.97 23.91
CA ILE A 458 0.26 10.52 23.81
C ILE A 458 1.07 11.56 23.06
N LYS A 459 2.10 12.10 23.71
CA LYS A 459 3.07 12.97 23.06
C LYS A 459 4.02 12.15 22.17
N ILE A 460 4.23 12.61 20.95
CA ILE A 460 5.17 12.00 20.01
C ILE A 460 6.09 13.05 19.42
N ARG A 461 7.38 12.73 19.32
CA ARG A 461 8.36 13.63 18.69
C ARG A 461 8.52 13.36 17.22
N LYS A 462 8.92 14.40 16.49
CA LYS A 462 9.39 14.33 15.11
C LYS A 462 10.36 13.16 14.93
N GLY A 463 10.10 12.33 13.93
CA GLY A 463 10.96 11.22 13.56
C GLY A 463 10.73 9.92 14.34
N GLN A 464 9.89 9.89 15.38
CA GLN A 464 9.50 8.62 16.02
C GLN A 464 8.54 7.83 15.12
N MET A 465 8.64 6.50 15.12
CA MET A 465 7.76 5.69 14.27
C MET A 465 6.46 5.36 15.00
N VAL A 466 5.36 5.33 14.27
CA VAL A 466 4.06 4.80 14.72
C VAL A 466 3.70 3.59 13.87
N HIS A 467 3.37 2.48 14.54
CA HIS A 467 2.92 1.23 13.96
C HIS A 467 1.41 1.10 14.12
N LEU A 468 0.74 0.80 13.02
CA LEU A 468 -0.72 0.67 12.90
C LEU A 468 -1.02 -0.77 12.45
N PRO A 469 -1.41 -1.67 13.37
CA PRO A 469 -1.55 -3.10 13.11
C PRO A 469 -2.93 -3.42 12.52
N ILE A 470 -3.05 -3.40 11.19
CA ILE A 470 -4.34 -3.59 10.52
C ILE A 470 -4.84 -5.02 10.69
N GLU A 471 -3.98 -6.01 10.46
CA GLU A 471 -4.39 -7.40 10.53
C GLU A 471 -4.76 -7.82 11.96
N GLN A 472 -3.95 -7.45 12.96
CA GLN A 472 -4.27 -7.80 14.34
C GLN A 472 -5.51 -7.05 14.84
N LEU A 473 -5.79 -5.84 14.33
CA LEU A 473 -7.08 -5.17 14.55
C LEU A 473 -8.24 -5.97 13.95
N HIS A 474 -8.08 -6.50 12.74
CA HIS A 474 -9.09 -7.34 12.09
C HIS A 474 -9.35 -8.65 12.80
N GLN A 475 -8.35 -9.22 13.48
CA GLN A 475 -8.47 -10.48 14.22
C GLN A 475 -8.75 -10.25 15.73
N SER A 476 -8.90 -9.00 16.16
CA SER A 476 -9.06 -8.68 17.57
C SER A 476 -10.44 -9.12 18.09
N VAL A 477 -10.43 -9.91 19.16
CA VAL A 477 -11.64 -10.31 19.88
C VAL A 477 -12.39 -9.10 20.48
N LEU A 478 -11.65 -8.04 20.83
CA LEU A 478 -12.23 -6.79 21.34
C LEU A 478 -13.11 -6.08 20.30
N VAL A 479 -12.85 -6.31 19.02
CA VAL A 479 -13.52 -5.60 17.91
C VAL A 479 -14.52 -6.51 17.21
N TRP A 480 -14.14 -7.77 16.94
CA TRP A 480 -14.90 -8.70 16.12
C TRP A 480 -15.55 -9.84 16.92
N GLY A 481 -15.42 -9.82 18.26
CA GLY A 481 -16.02 -10.80 19.15
C GLY A 481 -15.20 -12.10 19.28
N PRO A 482 -15.71 -13.10 20.04
CA PRO A 482 -14.96 -14.31 20.38
C PRO A 482 -14.56 -15.15 19.16
N ASN A 483 -15.33 -15.08 18.08
CA ASN A 483 -15.04 -15.78 16.82
C ASN A 483 -14.26 -14.91 15.81
N ALA A 484 -13.51 -13.90 16.28
CA ALA A 484 -12.76 -12.99 15.41
C ALA A 484 -11.76 -13.71 14.49
N ALA A 485 -11.14 -14.79 14.96
CA ALA A 485 -10.19 -15.57 14.15
C ALA A 485 -10.86 -16.55 13.18
N GLU A 486 -12.15 -16.83 13.35
CA GLU A 486 -12.90 -17.77 12.50
C GLU A 486 -13.34 -17.08 11.20
N PHE A 487 -13.28 -17.83 10.10
CA PHE A 487 -13.79 -17.42 8.80
C PHE A 487 -15.31 -17.62 8.78
N ASP A 488 -16.05 -16.55 9.04
CA ASP A 488 -17.51 -16.53 9.10
C ASP A 488 -18.07 -15.38 8.25
N PRO A 489 -18.44 -15.63 6.98
CA PRO A 489 -19.07 -14.63 6.14
C PRO A 489 -20.39 -14.10 6.70
N SER A 490 -21.11 -14.88 7.53
CA SER A 490 -22.45 -14.49 7.98
C SER A 490 -22.44 -13.20 8.81
N ARG A 491 -21.29 -12.82 9.39
CA ARG A 491 -21.09 -11.54 10.10
C ARG A 491 -21.34 -10.30 9.24
N PHE A 492 -21.21 -10.43 7.92
CA PHE A 492 -21.43 -9.33 6.97
C PHE A 492 -22.80 -9.37 6.31
N LEU A 493 -23.62 -10.39 6.59
CA LEU A 493 -25.00 -10.42 6.15
C LEU A 493 -25.83 -9.49 7.04
N ALA A 494 -26.78 -8.78 6.43
CA ALA A 494 -27.72 -7.95 7.18
C ALA A 494 -28.50 -8.85 8.16
N THR A 495 -28.21 -8.74 9.46
CA THR A 495 -29.04 -9.35 10.49
C THR A 495 -30.38 -8.61 10.48
N SER A 496 -31.41 -9.23 9.89
CA SER A 496 -32.78 -8.94 10.28
C SER A 496 -32.86 -9.12 11.80
N LYS A 497 -32.95 -7.98 12.51
CA LYS A 497 -33.11 -7.77 13.95
C LYS A 497 -31.80 -7.61 14.75
N ASN A 498 -31.55 -6.37 15.14
CA ASN A 498 -30.84 -6.03 16.38
C ASN A 498 -31.38 -6.89 17.54
N PRO A 499 -30.47 -7.40 18.38
CA PRO A 499 -30.28 -6.73 19.66
C PRO A 499 -28.79 -6.53 19.99
N THR A 500 -28.46 -5.33 20.50
CA THR A 500 -27.20 -4.99 21.21
C THR A 500 -25.90 -4.96 20.41
N ALA A 501 -25.84 -4.08 19.40
CA ALA A 501 -24.68 -3.20 19.30
C ALA A 501 -24.86 -2.11 20.37
N THR A 502 -24.25 -2.30 21.54
CA THR A 502 -24.19 -1.27 22.57
C THR A 502 -23.29 -0.16 22.06
N SER A 503 -23.86 0.76 21.29
CA SER A 503 -23.37 2.13 21.22
C SER A 503 -23.52 2.70 22.63
N THR A 504 -22.47 2.66 23.43
CA THR A 504 -22.36 3.50 24.62
C THR A 504 -22.17 4.95 24.15
N SER A 505 -23.23 5.53 23.62
CA SER A 505 -23.43 6.97 23.66
C SER A 505 -23.77 7.30 25.12
N LEU A 506 -22.74 7.58 25.92
CA LEU A 506 -22.96 8.25 27.20
C LEU A 506 -23.37 9.69 26.90
N SER A 507 -24.69 9.89 26.82
CA SER A 507 -25.31 11.19 26.99
C SER A 507 -25.02 11.68 28.41
N ALA A 508 -24.18 12.70 28.54
CA ALA A 508 -24.18 13.57 29.70
C ALA A 508 -24.65 14.96 29.25
N SER A 509 -25.92 15.26 29.48
CA SER A 509 -26.43 16.63 29.46
C SER A 509 -27.13 16.91 30.79
N SER A 510 -26.92 18.14 31.27
CA SER A 510 -27.40 18.84 32.48
C SER A 510 -26.27 19.06 33.49
N ALA A 511 -25.96 20.28 33.94
CA ALA A 511 -26.56 21.59 33.74
C ALA A 511 -25.50 22.66 34.03
N LEU A 512 -25.53 23.79 33.30
CA LEU A 512 -25.26 25.14 33.81
C LEU A 512 -25.54 26.18 32.70
N SER A 513 -26.35 27.17 33.05
CA SER A 513 -26.89 28.25 32.22
C SER A 513 -25.83 29.31 31.80
N PRO A 514 -26.16 30.22 30.84
CA PRO A 514 -25.19 30.92 29.99
C PRO A 514 -24.88 32.36 30.43
N ILE A 515 -23.70 32.88 30.05
CA ILE A 515 -23.35 34.32 30.00
C ILE A 515 -22.46 34.60 28.75
N PRO A 516 -22.57 35.76 28.05
CA PRO A 516 -22.44 35.84 26.58
C PRO A 516 -21.22 36.60 26.02
N SER A 517 -21.12 36.57 24.67
CA SER A 517 -20.35 37.44 23.74
C SER A 517 -18.82 37.17 23.71
N SER A 518 -18.12 37.13 22.57
CA SER A 518 -18.10 38.08 21.46
C SER A 518 -17.49 37.51 20.15
N THR A 519 -18.17 37.75 19.03
CA THR A 519 -17.67 38.08 17.67
C THR A 519 -16.24 37.72 17.24
N SER A 520 -16.12 36.91 16.18
CA SER A 520 -15.51 37.36 14.91
C SER A 520 -15.91 36.44 13.75
N GLU A 521 -16.59 37.02 12.77
CA GLU A 521 -16.92 36.44 11.47
C GLU A 521 -15.72 36.51 10.53
N ILE A 522 -15.44 35.45 9.76
CA ILE A 522 -14.93 35.52 8.37
C ILE A 522 -15.50 34.31 7.59
N PRO A 523 -15.99 34.48 6.33
CA PRO A 523 -16.97 33.58 5.70
C PRO A 523 -16.35 32.45 4.86
N GLY A 524 -17.06 31.31 4.81
CA GLY A 524 -16.84 30.25 3.82
C GLY A 524 -17.81 30.36 2.63
N PRO A 525 -17.43 29.92 1.42
CA PRO A 525 -18.33 29.90 0.28
C PRO A 525 -19.28 28.69 0.33
N SER A 526 -20.52 29.02 -0.02
CA SER A 526 -21.76 28.27 -0.04
C SER A 526 -21.88 27.21 -1.15
N GLY A 527 -22.61 26.14 -0.83
CA GLY A 527 -23.76 25.66 -1.60
C GLY A 527 -23.52 24.63 -2.71
N VAL A 528 -23.87 23.37 -2.44
CA VAL A 528 -24.48 22.47 -3.42
C VAL A 528 -25.67 21.77 -2.75
N HIS A 529 -26.81 21.86 -3.43
CA HIS A 529 -28.14 21.42 -3.04
C HIS A 529 -28.22 19.91 -2.77
N ALA A 530 -28.95 19.54 -1.72
CA ALA A 530 -29.48 18.20 -1.51
C ALA A 530 -30.89 18.15 -2.10
N ASP A 531 -31.10 17.29 -3.11
CA ASP A 531 -32.43 16.97 -3.61
C ASP A 531 -32.99 15.75 -2.87
N ASP A 532 -34.26 15.91 -2.53
CA ASP A 532 -35.12 15.04 -1.74
C ASP A 532 -35.77 13.99 -2.65
N SER A 533 -35.59 12.69 -2.36
CA SER A 533 -36.47 11.65 -2.91
C SER A 533 -36.56 10.45 -1.95
N SER A 534 -37.80 9.99 -1.81
CA SER A 534 -38.37 9.09 -0.80
C SER A 534 -37.69 7.72 -0.60
N PRO A 535 -37.87 7.08 0.59
CA PRO A 535 -37.17 5.85 0.96
C PRO A 535 -37.97 4.60 0.57
N SER A 536 -37.51 3.85 -0.43
CA SER A 536 -37.95 2.47 -0.65
C SER A 536 -36.88 1.63 -1.34
N SER A 537 -35.85 1.28 -0.59
CA SER A 537 -35.11 0.03 -0.79
C SER A 537 -34.40 -0.31 0.52
N LEU A 538 -34.48 -1.58 0.92
CA LEU A 538 -33.72 -2.15 2.03
C LEU A 538 -32.23 -2.04 1.69
N ALA A 539 -31.61 -0.91 2.05
CA ALA A 539 -30.18 -0.74 1.91
C ALA A 539 -29.49 -1.71 2.88
N SER A 540 -28.81 -2.71 2.32
CA SER A 540 -27.71 -3.38 3.00
C SER A 540 -26.81 -2.30 3.61
N VAL A 541 -26.43 -2.45 4.88
CA VAL A 541 -25.49 -1.52 5.51
C VAL A 541 -24.16 -1.68 4.78
N HIS A 542 -23.91 -0.86 3.75
CA HIS A 542 -22.62 -0.79 3.08
C HIS A 542 -21.60 -0.26 4.09
N LEU A 543 -20.98 -1.18 4.82
CA LEU A 543 -19.86 -0.88 5.71
C LEU A 543 -18.70 -0.40 4.83
N SER A 544 -18.51 0.92 4.71
CA SER A 544 -17.37 1.45 3.98
C SER A 544 -16.08 1.12 4.77
N PRO A 545 -15.04 0.57 4.12
CA PRO A 545 -13.74 0.38 4.75
C PRO A 545 -13.19 1.67 5.35
N GLY A 546 -12.59 1.59 6.54
CA GLY A 546 -11.97 2.70 7.26
C GLY A 546 -11.85 2.44 8.76
N VAL A 547 -11.34 3.44 9.49
CA VAL A 547 -11.15 3.34 10.95
C VAL A 547 -12.49 3.17 11.68
N GLY A 548 -13.54 3.88 11.24
CA GLY A 548 -14.85 3.85 11.89
C GLY A 548 -15.56 2.49 11.83
N SER A 549 -15.28 1.68 10.81
CA SER A 549 -15.84 0.33 10.65
C SER A 549 -14.90 -0.76 11.19
N ASN A 550 -13.71 -0.41 11.67
CA ASN A 550 -12.61 -1.33 11.98
C ASN A 550 -12.21 -2.27 10.83
N PHE A 551 -12.62 -1.93 9.60
CA PHE A 551 -12.32 -2.69 8.40
C PHE A 551 -11.37 -1.88 7.52
N MET A 552 -10.08 -2.08 7.76
CA MET A 552 -8.98 -1.21 7.34
C MET A 552 -8.09 -1.80 6.25
N THR A 553 -8.53 -2.86 5.55
CA THR A 553 -7.78 -3.52 4.47
C THR A 553 -7.31 -2.53 3.41
N PHE A 554 -8.11 -1.49 3.14
CA PHE A 554 -7.82 -0.44 2.17
C PHE A 554 -7.29 0.86 2.80
N GLY A 555 -6.92 0.84 4.09
CA GLY A 555 -6.53 2.03 4.85
C GLY A 555 -7.66 3.06 4.99
N ASP A 556 -7.30 4.29 5.36
CA ASP A 556 -8.27 5.37 5.57
C ASP A 556 -7.68 6.76 5.24
N GLY A 557 -8.54 7.78 5.25
CA GLY A 557 -8.18 9.18 5.04
C GLY A 557 -7.69 9.50 3.62
N PRO A 558 -6.92 10.59 3.43
CA PRO A 558 -6.38 11.00 2.13
C PRO A 558 -5.45 9.97 1.46
N ARG A 559 -5.06 8.91 2.19
CA ARG A 559 -4.18 7.82 1.74
C ARG A 559 -4.91 6.49 1.55
N ARG A 560 -6.24 6.43 1.72
CA ARG A 560 -7.05 5.23 1.44
C ARG A 560 -6.73 4.67 0.04
N CYS A 561 -6.80 3.37 -0.17
CA CYS A 561 -6.53 2.77 -1.49
C CYS A 561 -7.44 3.38 -2.57
N VAL A 562 -6.87 3.82 -3.71
CA VAL A 562 -7.67 4.26 -4.87
C VAL A 562 -8.39 3.09 -5.52
N GLY A 563 -7.76 1.92 -5.57
CA GLY A 563 -8.23 0.76 -6.31
C GLY A 563 -9.24 -0.11 -5.56
N TYR A 564 -9.73 0.29 -4.38
CA TYR A 564 -10.53 -0.62 -3.54
C TYR A 564 -11.79 -1.17 -4.25
N LYS A 565 -12.44 -0.35 -5.09
CA LYS A 565 -13.60 -0.77 -5.89
C LYS A 565 -13.19 -1.77 -6.97
N LEU A 566 -12.11 -1.48 -7.69
CA LEU A 566 -11.54 -2.37 -8.70
C LEU A 566 -11.16 -3.72 -8.08
N THR A 567 -10.41 -3.72 -6.98
CA THR A 567 -10.02 -4.96 -6.27
C THR A 567 -11.24 -5.76 -5.81
N THR A 568 -12.27 -5.09 -5.28
CA THR A 568 -13.49 -5.79 -4.86
C THR A 568 -14.21 -6.42 -6.06
N MET A 569 -14.30 -5.70 -7.18
CA MET A 569 -14.85 -6.21 -8.44
C MET A 569 -14.05 -7.38 -8.99
N GLU A 570 -12.72 -7.27 -9.06
CA GLU A 570 -11.81 -8.34 -9.48
C GLU A 570 -12.05 -9.62 -8.68
N ILE A 571 -12.06 -9.53 -7.35
CA ILE A 571 -12.25 -10.70 -6.49
C ILE A 571 -13.63 -11.31 -6.70
N LYS A 572 -14.70 -10.50 -6.74
CA LYS A 572 -16.06 -10.99 -6.94
C LYS A 572 -16.22 -11.70 -8.30
N ILE A 573 -15.75 -11.08 -9.39
CA ILE A 573 -15.83 -11.66 -10.74
C ILE A 573 -15.03 -12.96 -10.82
N MET A 574 -13.83 -12.99 -10.24
CA MET A 574 -12.99 -14.19 -10.24
C MET A 574 -13.63 -15.33 -9.44
N LEU A 575 -14.13 -15.08 -8.24
CA LEU A 575 -14.82 -16.10 -7.44
C LEU A 575 -16.10 -16.59 -8.12
N PHE A 576 -16.91 -15.67 -8.65
CA PHE A 576 -18.11 -16.01 -9.42
C PHE A 576 -17.76 -16.91 -10.60
N THR A 577 -16.75 -16.53 -11.39
CA THR A 577 -16.38 -17.26 -12.61
C THR A 577 -15.79 -18.64 -12.31
N LEU A 578 -14.95 -18.75 -11.28
CA LEU A 578 -14.21 -19.98 -11.00
C LEU A 578 -14.99 -21.00 -10.18
N LEU A 579 -15.77 -20.58 -9.18
CA LEU A 579 -16.49 -21.52 -8.31
C LEU A 579 -17.72 -22.16 -8.97
N ARG A 580 -18.16 -21.63 -10.13
CA ARG A 580 -19.13 -22.29 -11.02
C ARG A 580 -18.57 -23.57 -11.61
N GLU A 581 -17.34 -23.49 -12.09
CA GLU A 581 -16.70 -24.55 -12.88
C GLU A 581 -15.88 -25.51 -12.05
N PHE A 582 -15.43 -25.10 -10.86
CA PHE A 582 -14.45 -25.85 -10.09
C PHE A 582 -14.83 -26.05 -8.63
N GLU A 583 -14.52 -27.24 -8.15
CA GLU A 583 -14.34 -27.57 -6.75
C GLU A 583 -12.85 -27.43 -6.43
N VAL A 584 -12.52 -26.67 -5.39
CA VAL A 584 -11.14 -26.39 -4.98
C VAL A 584 -10.87 -27.04 -3.64
N SER A 585 -9.76 -27.78 -3.54
CA SER A 585 -9.32 -28.47 -2.32
C SER A 585 -7.83 -28.22 -2.04
N PRO A 586 -7.37 -28.37 -0.79
CA PRO A 586 -5.95 -28.22 -0.46
C PRO A 586 -5.12 -29.36 -1.08
N VAL A 587 -3.85 -29.10 -1.37
CA VAL A 587 -2.90 -30.19 -1.67
C VAL A 587 -2.51 -30.88 -0.36
N GLU A 588 -2.58 -32.20 -0.33
CA GLU A 588 -2.16 -33.00 0.81
C GLU A 588 -0.66 -32.79 1.12
N ASP A 589 -0.28 -32.86 2.39
CA ASP A 589 1.10 -32.72 2.89
C ASP A 589 1.81 -31.37 2.63
N LEU A 590 1.10 -30.35 2.10
CA LEU A 590 1.66 -29.01 1.93
C LEU A 590 1.15 -28.05 3.01
N THR A 591 2.10 -27.43 3.71
CA THR A 591 1.81 -26.32 4.62
C THR A 591 2.14 -25.00 3.96
N ILE A 592 1.17 -24.08 3.92
CA ILE A 592 1.33 -22.73 3.41
C ILE A 592 1.69 -21.80 4.58
N ALA A 593 2.75 -21.01 4.40
CA ALA A 593 3.18 -19.98 5.33
C ALA A 593 3.13 -18.60 4.65
N ARG A 594 3.25 -17.55 5.47
CA ARG A 594 3.09 -16.16 5.06
C ARG A 594 4.38 -15.39 5.22
N TRP A 595 4.74 -14.62 4.22
CA TRP A 595 5.92 -13.76 4.25
C TRP A 595 5.56 -12.34 3.84
N ASN A 596 6.01 -11.35 4.59
CA ASN A 596 5.70 -9.95 4.35
C ASN A 596 6.95 -9.18 3.92
N MET A 597 6.84 -8.45 2.80
CA MET A 597 7.87 -7.53 2.32
C MET A 597 7.28 -6.17 1.95
N LEU A 598 6.45 -6.14 0.92
CA LEU A 598 5.63 -5.00 0.51
C LEU A 598 4.15 -5.33 0.66
N SER A 599 3.79 -6.51 0.20
CA SER A 599 2.55 -7.22 0.50
C SER A 599 2.86 -8.55 1.17
N THR A 600 1.87 -9.12 1.84
CA THR A 600 1.91 -10.48 2.36
C THR A 600 1.78 -11.44 1.20
N ARG A 601 2.69 -12.42 1.11
CA ARG A 601 2.71 -13.43 0.05
C ARG A 601 2.66 -14.82 0.65
N PRO A 602 1.99 -15.78 -0.02
CA PRO A 602 2.05 -17.17 0.37
C PRO A 602 3.36 -17.81 -0.10
N PHE A 603 3.84 -18.79 0.64
CA PHE A 603 4.89 -19.70 0.20
C PHE A 603 4.69 -21.07 0.82
N VAL A 604 5.19 -22.11 0.14
CA VAL A 604 5.25 -23.46 0.71
C VAL A 604 6.39 -23.51 1.73
N VAL A 605 6.11 -24.00 2.94
CA VAL A 605 7.12 -24.09 4.01
C VAL A 605 8.41 -24.77 3.51
N ASN A 606 9.56 -24.23 3.90
CA ASN A 606 10.91 -24.62 3.47
C ASN A 606 11.28 -24.31 1.99
N THR A 607 10.41 -23.67 1.20
CA THR A 607 10.73 -23.32 -0.20
C THR A 607 10.84 -21.82 -0.48
N LEU A 608 10.65 -20.95 0.51
CA LEU A 608 10.62 -19.49 0.32
C LEU A 608 11.81 -18.95 -0.48
N TYR A 609 13.01 -19.46 -0.20
CA TYR A 609 14.23 -18.95 -0.79
C TYR A 609 14.70 -19.71 -2.04
N THR A 610 14.07 -20.85 -2.33
CA THR A 610 14.41 -21.70 -3.49
C THR A 610 13.38 -21.55 -4.62
N LYS A 611 12.09 -21.55 -4.27
CA LYS A 611 10.96 -21.43 -5.20
C LYS A 611 10.22 -20.09 -5.13
N GLY A 612 10.45 -19.30 -4.08
CA GLY A 612 9.76 -18.03 -3.90
C GLY A 612 8.32 -18.21 -3.40
N SER A 613 7.45 -17.29 -3.78
CA SER A 613 6.03 -17.30 -3.42
C SER A 613 5.26 -18.27 -4.28
N SER A 614 4.40 -19.06 -3.65
CA SER A 614 3.64 -20.13 -4.29
C SER A 614 2.50 -20.55 -3.37
N LEU A 615 1.32 -20.83 -3.93
CA LEU A 615 0.20 -21.42 -3.22
C LEU A 615 -0.47 -22.47 -4.10
N PRO A 616 -0.02 -23.73 -4.06
CA PRO A 616 -0.65 -24.81 -4.82
C PRO A 616 -1.98 -25.27 -4.19
N LEU A 617 -3.02 -25.39 -5.00
CA LEU A 617 -4.33 -25.99 -4.66
C LEU A 617 -4.74 -27.02 -5.71
N VAL A 618 -5.61 -27.94 -5.35
CA VAL A 618 -6.18 -28.94 -6.27
C VAL A 618 -7.50 -28.44 -6.83
N PHE A 619 -7.60 -28.40 -8.15
CA PHE A 619 -8.80 -28.06 -8.91
C PHE A 619 -9.40 -29.33 -9.51
N LYS A 620 -10.72 -29.45 -9.37
CA LYS A 620 -11.54 -30.51 -9.96
C LYS A 620 -12.73 -29.86 -10.67
N PRO A 621 -13.02 -30.19 -11.93
CA PRO A 621 -14.23 -29.72 -12.59
C PRO A 621 -15.48 -30.09 -11.79
N TYR A 622 -16.32 -29.11 -11.52
CA TYR A 622 -17.59 -29.28 -10.84
C TYR A 622 -18.61 -29.87 -11.82
N LYS A 623 -19.21 -31.00 -11.43
CA LYS A 623 -20.29 -31.66 -12.18
C LYS A 623 -21.56 -31.58 -11.33
N GLY A 624 -22.15 -30.39 -11.24
CA GLY A 624 -23.47 -30.24 -10.64
C GLY A 624 -24.56 -30.48 -11.67
N ASP A 625 -25.68 -31.04 -11.24
CA ASP A 625 -26.92 -30.96 -12.00
C ASP A 625 -27.34 -29.48 -12.01
N LEU A 626 -27.29 -28.83 -13.17
CA LEU A 626 -27.93 -27.52 -13.35
C LEU A 626 -29.39 -27.69 -12.91
N PRO A 627 -29.95 -26.82 -12.06
CA PRO A 627 -31.37 -26.85 -11.77
C PRO A 627 -32.09 -26.72 -13.11
N VAL A 628 -32.82 -27.76 -13.50
CA VAL A 628 -33.74 -27.69 -14.63
C VAL A 628 -34.68 -26.52 -14.34
N GLU A 629 -34.75 -25.55 -15.25
CA GLU A 629 -35.73 -24.46 -15.20
C GLU A 629 -37.13 -25.06 -15.00
N GLY A 630 -37.62 -25.08 -13.76
CA GLY A 630 -38.89 -25.74 -13.45
C GLY A 630 -39.27 -25.90 -11.97
N GLU A 631 -38.32 -25.98 -11.03
CA GLU A 631 -38.65 -26.36 -9.63
C GLU A 631 -38.46 -25.25 -8.57
N MET A 632 -38.39 -23.97 -8.94
CA MET A 632 -38.50 -22.85 -7.97
C MET A 632 -39.93 -22.33 -7.77
N GLY A 633 -40.96 -23.08 -8.23
CA GLY A 633 -42.36 -22.65 -8.15
C GLY A 633 -43.14 -23.07 -6.88
N GLU A 634 -42.68 -24.04 -6.09
CA GLU A 634 -43.56 -24.69 -5.09
C GLU A 634 -42.97 -24.96 -3.70
N ARG A 635 -41.77 -24.44 -3.35
CA ARG A 635 -41.21 -24.64 -2.00
C ARG A 635 -41.24 -23.45 -1.04
N GLU A 636 -41.85 -22.33 -1.44
CA GLU A 636 -42.25 -21.29 -0.48
C GLU A 636 -43.66 -20.75 -0.85
N ARG A 637 -44.68 -21.41 -0.31
CA ARG A 637 -45.96 -20.82 0.08
C ARG A 637 -46.32 -21.26 1.47
#